data_AF-A0A818IZL1-F1
#
_entry.id   AF-A0A818IZL1-F1
#
_cell.length_a   1.000
_cell.length_b   1.000
_cell.length_c   1.000
_cell.angle_alpha   90.00
_cell.angle_beta   90.00
_cell.angle_gamma   90.00
#
_symmetry.space_group_name_H-M   'P 1'
#
loop_
_entity.id
_entity.type
_entity.pdbx_description
1 polymer ?
#
loop_
_entity_poly.entity_id
_entity_poly.type
_entity_poly.pdbx_seq_one_letter_code
_entity_poly.pdbx_strand_id
1 'polypeptide(L)'
;MLLDTHKISLIYDFWKLNNEENYLHDVTELSRKLTESDTIDAEYIRDWVPDLVRLVELWEKQSLNELDKFYADLLTDNSFSDKVDALLRFLYDIQSYEMVKYLLEKNVEHYKKDKIVSSTMSAFHESCIYGFSQVCLLFIRNKQDVNETFSLIYENFKTNKKEVVRNLTALQLVCLWSKYFPKRLPSYAHTARLLLNHGAQVNMTSTESTTPLHWACRAKHTIQIAQDLIEHGACISARDQLNIQPIHYACWARNQSLIELLLSKGAQLTDEDNFGRTPIHFLCMPTYVETISTEDQEQQYDLMKFILNKYEKNSHLIDLTKEDSQGHTLIAYACVSQNLSLLELLLEHHPDLLNKPTSDEKTPLMIAINESFINGIEYLLKQPGLERNVCDKAGNTAIHHACMCVNTSMRETVLRLLIDDTNGTFDLEKRNEQLIDPFMVCTVNQSIDLCRLLIEKNVTLTKKDLFSRQPLHVACQMGNYDLVSLLIHSPNVNINAIDDNNRNCLFYAISCGDEKIVDLLLENNVTIKIRDRVGDTPLHLAVQHKTNAFKLTSSLLEKQDGKALINEPAADGMKPLLLAAEGKQPEVVYLLIKNGADVKAVDSEHQTALHLACKSDCMKSVFYLIEFGNLNVNELNCYRQTPIFHAYAVNDFDLVQYLVSCGARLDLRDSQNYLPIHMGLILSEHEDYNLNLIDLYKNKHVKLLDDENNECHMTPLILACMQGKFNVVKHLILNYKVNVLAKCSNGHTPLHYACLLKNPKALDIIEFLMDHGCTYEKVDQPKGTFLFTIIQHGDRKAAMFFINHWLKKNPNINEIHYCATILDLLFDRANMQHHDIDTEHLRDLLEKGAHLFSSRLPTFPCPLINDYQPSAKRTTNMIKSPLTDN
;
A
#
# COMPACT_ATOMS: atom_id res chain seq x y z
N MET A 1 -21.26 -57.05 17.57
CA MET A 1 -22.71 -57.09 17.83
C MET A 1 -23.05 -57.50 19.26
N LEU A 2 -23.04 -58.80 19.63
CA LEU A 2 -23.54 -59.25 20.95
C LEU A 2 -22.75 -58.76 22.19
N LEU A 3 -21.53 -58.26 22.02
CA LEU A 3 -20.73 -57.63 23.10
C LEU A 3 -20.97 -56.12 23.19
N ASP A 4 -21.34 -55.46 22.10
CA ASP A 4 -21.62 -54.02 22.05
C ASP A 4 -22.93 -53.72 22.78
N THR A 5 -23.97 -54.50 22.49
CA THR A 5 -25.33 -54.35 23.04
C THR A 5 -25.37 -54.34 24.57
N HIS A 6 -24.46 -55.02 25.26
CA HIS A 6 -24.51 -55.11 26.72
C HIS A 6 -23.94 -53.88 27.44
N LYS A 7 -22.92 -53.22 26.86
CA LYS A 7 -22.38 -51.94 27.36
C LYS A 7 -23.29 -50.77 26.96
N ILE A 8 -23.84 -50.83 25.75
CA ILE A 8 -24.82 -49.87 25.23
C ILE A 8 -26.13 -49.91 26.01
N SER A 9 -26.67 -51.09 26.34
CA SER A 9 -27.84 -51.22 27.24
C SER A 9 -27.56 -50.55 28.58
N LEU A 10 -26.35 -50.68 29.13
CA LEU A 10 -25.97 -50.04 30.38
C LEU A 10 -26.02 -48.50 30.31
N ILE A 11 -25.67 -47.90 29.18
CA ILE A 11 -25.80 -46.44 28.94
C ILE A 11 -27.27 -46.05 28.72
N TYR A 12 -28.02 -46.88 27.99
CA TYR A 12 -29.44 -46.66 27.68
C TYR A 12 -30.34 -46.76 28.92
N ASP A 13 -30.14 -47.78 29.74
CA ASP A 13 -30.80 -47.99 31.03
C ASP A 13 -30.43 -46.85 32.02
N PHE A 14 -29.20 -46.33 31.96
CA PHE A 14 -28.76 -45.18 32.76
C PHE A 14 -29.38 -43.84 32.28
N TRP A 15 -29.50 -43.60 30.97
CA TRP A 15 -30.24 -42.45 30.44
C TRP A 15 -31.74 -42.50 30.82
N LYS A 16 -32.32 -43.71 30.78
CA LYS A 16 -33.70 -43.96 31.18
C LYS A 16 -33.94 -43.74 32.68
N LEU A 17 -32.95 -44.05 33.53
CA LEU A 17 -32.97 -43.76 34.97
C LEU A 17 -32.77 -42.27 35.30
N ASN A 18 -31.96 -41.53 34.53
CA ASN A 18 -31.70 -40.10 34.76
C ASN A 18 -32.90 -39.17 34.45
N ASN A 19 -34.03 -39.70 33.94
CA ASN A 19 -35.29 -38.96 33.86
C ASN A 19 -36.11 -39.03 35.18
N GLU A 20 -35.61 -39.67 36.24
CA GLU A 20 -36.16 -39.60 37.59
C GLU A 20 -35.18 -38.88 38.54
N GLU A 21 -35.73 -38.03 39.42
CA GLU A 21 -35.12 -36.75 39.83
C GLU A 21 -34.01 -36.82 40.91
N ASN A 22 -33.41 -37.99 41.17
CA ASN A 22 -32.36 -38.16 42.20
C ASN A 22 -31.38 -39.29 41.87
N TYR A 23 -30.09 -39.00 41.68
CA TYR A 23 -28.92 -39.73 42.24
C TYR A 23 -27.59 -39.13 41.72
N LEU A 24 -27.14 -38.02 42.33
CA LEU A 24 -25.88 -37.36 41.97
C LEU A 24 -24.64 -38.25 42.26
N HIS A 25 -24.78 -39.23 43.16
CA HIS A 25 -23.67 -40.09 43.63
C HIS A 25 -23.27 -41.16 42.59
N ASP A 26 -24.22 -41.80 41.93
CA ASP A 26 -23.93 -42.80 40.89
C ASP A 26 -23.44 -42.14 39.60
N VAL A 27 -23.91 -40.93 39.29
CA VAL A 27 -23.35 -40.12 38.19
C VAL A 27 -21.89 -39.76 38.49
N THR A 28 -21.52 -39.45 39.74
CA THR A 28 -20.11 -39.22 40.10
C THR A 28 -19.28 -40.50 40.10
N GLU A 29 -19.81 -41.68 40.43
CA GLU A 29 -19.04 -42.93 40.37
C GLU A 29 -18.93 -43.52 38.95
N LEU A 30 -19.95 -43.35 38.11
CA LEU A 30 -19.92 -43.80 36.72
C LEU A 30 -19.21 -42.77 35.83
N SER A 31 -19.29 -41.47 36.13
CA SER A 31 -18.33 -40.51 35.57
C SER A 31 -16.92 -40.86 36.03
N ARG A 32 -16.66 -41.13 37.31
CA ARG A 32 -15.33 -41.57 37.80
C ARG A 32 -14.80 -42.80 37.05
N LYS A 33 -15.64 -43.79 36.72
CA LYS A 33 -15.27 -44.98 35.92
C LYS A 33 -15.16 -44.71 34.41
N LEU A 34 -15.82 -43.69 33.88
CA LEU A 34 -15.64 -43.24 32.49
C LEU A 34 -14.43 -42.30 32.35
N THR A 35 -14.11 -41.51 33.38
CA THR A 35 -12.92 -40.65 33.48
C THR A 35 -11.69 -41.39 34.00
N GLU A 36 -11.79 -42.67 34.36
CA GLU A 36 -10.64 -43.59 34.43
C GLU A 36 -10.01 -43.76 33.01
N SER A 37 -10.71 -43.37 31.94
CA SER A 37 -10.11 -42.89 30.68
C SER A 37 -9.84 -41.38 30.82
N ASP A 38 -8.57 -40.99 30.97
CA ASP A 38 -8.10 -39.59 31.17
C ASP A 38 -8.35 -38.64 29.98
N THR A 39 -9.34 -38.88 29.11
CA THR A 39 -9.42 -38.31 27.76
C THR A 39 -10.62 -37.40 27.46
N ILE A 40 -11.66 -37.37 28.30
CA ILE A 40 -12.86 -36.51 28.10
C ILE A 40 -13.32 -35.94 29.44
N ASP A 41 -13.60 -34.63 29.49
CA ASP A 41 -14.12 -33.95 30.69
C ASP A 41 -15.56 -34.35 31.00
N ALA A 42 -15.85 -34.61 32.28
CA ALA A 42 -17.14 -35.17 32.73
C ALA A 42 -18.35 -34.25 32.51
N GLU A 43 -18.16 -32.92 32.47
CA GLU A 43 -19.23 -31.97 32.18
C GLU A 43 -19.71 -32.06 30.73
N TYR A 44 -18.78 -32.20 29.77
CA TYR A 44 -19.10 -32.29 28.34
C TYR A 44 -19.91 -33.55 28.01
N ILE A 45 -19.61 -34.68 28.64
CA ILE A 45 -20.33 -35.96 28.40
C ILE A 45 -21.83 -35.81 28.72
N ARG A 46 -22.20 -35.02 29.74
CA ARG A 46 -23.59 -34.87 30.21
C ARG A 46 -24.50 -34.26 29.17
N ASP A 47 -24.05 -33.24 28.45
CA ASP A 47 -24.85 -32.54 27.44
C ASP A 47 -25.02 -33.35 26.14
N TRP A 48 -24.16 -34.36 25.91
CA TRP A 48 -24.11 -35.13 24.67
C TRP A 48 -24.78 -36.51 24.74
N VAL A 49 -25.18 -36.97 25.94
CA VAL A 49 -25.87 -38.27 26.13
C VAL A 49 -27.09 -38.45 25.22
N PRO A 50 -27.98 -37.45 25.00
CA PRO A 50 -29.15 -37.64 24.13
C PRO A 50 -28.79 -37.95 22.68
N ASP A 51 -27.80 -37.26 22.12
CA ASP A 51 -27.34 -37.48 20.74
C ASP A 51 -26.62 -38.82 20.59
N LEU A 52 -25.79 -39.19 21.58
CA LEU A 52 -25.17 -40.53 21.69
C LEU A 52 -26.22 -41.65 21.71
N VAL A 53 -27.22 -41.54 22.59
CA VAL A 53 -28.31 -42.51 22.69
C VAL A 53 -29.07 -42.61 21.37
N ARG A 54 -29.38 -41.47 20.74
CA ARG A 54 -30.11 -41.45 19.46
C ARG A 54 -29.31 -42.06 18.31
N LEU A 55 -28.02 -41.75 18.21
CA LEU A 55 -27.12 -42.29 17.22
C LEU A 55 -27.02 -43.83 17.34
N VAL A 56 -26.92 -44.33 18.57
CA VAL A 56 -26.84 -45.77 18.86
C VAL A 56 -28.18 -46.48 18.63
N GLU A 57 -29.31 -45.89 19.01
CA GLU A 57 -30.63 -46.43 18.67
C GLU A 57 -30.80 -46.64 17.15
N LEU A 58 -30.42 -45.65 16.34
CA LEU A 58 -30.60 -45.70 14.88
C LEU A 58 -29.71 -46.76 14.23
N TRP A 59 -28.50 -46.98 14.79
CA TRP A 59 -27.59 -48.05 14.39
C TRP A 59 -28.12 -49.44 14.75
N GLU A 60 -28.61 -49.64 15.98
CA GLU A 60 -29.20 -50.93 16.39
C GLU A 60 -30.47 -51.27 15.60
N LYS A 61 -31.27 -50.26 15.25
CA LYS A 61 -32.46 -50.40 14.38
C LYS A 61 -32.11 -50.62 12.90
N GLN A 62 -30.82 -50.53 12.52
CA GLN A 62 -30.33 -50.55 11.13
C GLN A 62 -30.98 -49.49 10.22
N SER A 63 -31.45 -48.37 10.80
CA SER A 63 -32.08 -47.25 10.09
C SER A 63 -31.04 -46.34 9.43
N LEU A 64 -30.21 -46.90 8.53
CA LEU A 64 -29.05 -46.20 7.95
C LEU A 64 -29.39 -44.85 7.30
N ASN A 65 -30.56 -44.72 6.66
CA ASN A 65 -31.00 -43.44 6.06
C ASN A 65 -31.34 -42.36 7.12
N GLU A 66 -31.88 -42.76 8.27
CA GLU A 66 -32.17 -41.83 9.38
C GLU A 66 -30.89 -41.48 10.13
N LEU A 67 -29.97 -42.43 10.26
CA LEU A 67 -28.63 -42.24 10.82
C LEU A 67 -27.79 -41.29 9.97
N ASP A 68 -27.74 -41.49 8.65
CA ASP A 68 -27.05 -40.61 7.71
C ASP A 68 -27.57 -39.18 7.78
N LYS A 69 -28.89 -39.01 7.86
CA LYS A 69 -29.49 -37.70 8.01
C LYS A 69 -29.12 -37.06 9.35
N PHE A 70 -29.31 -37.79 10.46
CA PHE A 70 -29.00 -37.30 11.80
C PHE A 70 -27.52 -36.90 11.94
N TYR A 71 -26.61 -37.71 11.38
CA TYR A 71 -25.18 -37.44 11.41
C TYR A 71 -24.76 -36.31 10.45
N ALA A 72 -25.42 -36.17 9.30
CA ALA A 72 -25.21 -35.02 8.42
C ALA A 72 -25.72 -33.71 9.05
N ASP A 73 -26.86 -33.73 9.74
CA ASP A 73 -27.40 -32.58 10.47
C ASP A 73 -26.39 -32.17 11.59
N LEU A 74 -25.86 -33.14 12.36
CA LEU A 74 -24.80 -32.94 13.37
C LEU A 74 -23.51 -32.29 12.83
N LEU A 75 -23.12 -32.59 11.59
CA LEU A 75 -21.92 -32.05 10.96
C LEU A 75 -22.05 -30.58 10.49
N THR A 76 -23.28 -30.07 10.35
CA THR A 76 -23.53 -28.72 9.79
C THR A 76 -23.53 -27.56 10.79
N ASP A 77 -23.43 -27.85 12.09
CA ASP A 77 -23.35 -26.83 13.13
C ASP A 77 -21.88 -26.35 13.31
N ASN A 78 -21.64 -25.05 13.17
CA ASN A 78 -20.28 -24.48 13.29
C ASN A 78 -19.69 -24.56 14.71
N SER A 79 -20.46 -24.96 15.73
CA SER A 79 -20.01 -25.17 17.11
C SER A 79 -19.56 -26.61 17.42
N PHE A 80 -19.51 -27.50 16.41
CA PHE A 80 -19.58 -28.96 16.64
C PHE A 80 -18.32 -29.79 16.33
N SER A 81 -17.23 -29.21 15.80
CA SER A 81 -16.02 -29.99 15.43
C SER A 81 -15.48 -30.82 16.60
N ASP A 82 -15.40 -30.23 17.80
CA ASP A 82 -14.91 -30.90 19.01
C ASP A 82 -15.89 -31.97 19.53
N LYS A 83 -17.19 -31.82 19.24
CA LYS A 83 -18.23 -32.77 19.65
C LYS A 83 -18.21 -34.03 18.79
N VAL A 84 -17.99 -33.91 17.49
CA VAL A 84 -17.84 -35.08 16.59
C VAL A 84 -16.55 -35.84 16.92
N ASP A 85 -15.46 -35.12 17.18
CA ASP A 85 -14.21 -35.70 17.67
C ASP A 85 -14.43 -36.49 18.98
N ALA A 86 -15.06 -35.89 19.98
CA ALA A 86 -15.35 -36.57 21.26
C ALA A 86 -16.32 -37.75 21.12
N LEU A 87 -17.34 -37.65 20.26
CA LEU A 87 -18.28 -38.73 19.96
C LEU A 87 -17.56 -39.98 19.41
N LEU A 88 -16.72 -39.79 18.40
CA LEU A 88 -15.95 -40.87 17.78
C LEU A 88 -14.99 -41.53 18.78
N ARG A 89 -14.39 -40.73 19.67
CA ARG A 89 -13.52 -41.20 20.75
C ARG A 89 -14.28 -42.06 21.76
N PHE A 90 -15.44 -41.61 22.23
CA PHE A 90 -16.29 -42.38 23.14
C PHE A 90 -16.74 -43.70 22.53
N LEU A 91 -17.22 -43.68 21.28
CA LEU A 91 -17.65 -44.89 20.56
C LEU A 91 -16.51 -45.89 20.34
N TYR A 92 -15.28 -45.41 20.17
CA TYR A 92 -14.09 -46.26 20.11
C TYR A 92 -13.75 -46.88 21.48
N ASP A 93 -13.80 -46.11 22.56
CA ASP A 93 -13.50 -46.57 23.92
C ASP A 93 -14.49 -47.64 24.42
N ILE A 94 -15.79 -47.53 24.06
CA ILE A 94 -16.79 -48.59 24.33
C ILE A 94 -16.65 -49.83 23.41
N GLN A 95 -15.74 -49.77 22.42
CA GLN A 95 -15.37 -50.84 21.48
C GLN A 95 -16.31 -51.01 20.26
N SER A 96 -17.13 -50.00 19.94
CA SER A 96 -18.09 -50.02 18.82
C SER A 96 -17.41 -49.74 17.46
N TYR A 97 -16.40 -50.53 17.12
CA TYR A 97 -15.47 -50.21 16.02
C TYR A 97 -16.12 -50.14 14.63
N GLU A 98 -17.13 -50.97 14.33
CA GLU A 98 -17.85 -50.94 13.05
C GLU A 98 -18.71 -49.67 12.91
N MET A 99 -19.24 -49.16 14.02
CA MET A 99 -19.99 -47.91 14.05
C MET A 99 -19.04 -46.72 13.84
N VAL A 100 -17.92 -46.66 14.58
CA VAL A 100 -16.87 -45.65 14.37
C VAL A 100 -16.41 -45.64 12.92
N LYS A 101 -16.16 -46.82 12.34
CA LYS A 101 -15.78 -46.97 10.93
C LYS A 101 -16.81 -46.35 9.98
N TYR A 102 -18.10 -46.66 10.15
CA TYR A 102 -19.19 -46.11 9.34
C TYR A 102 -19.28 -44.59 9.44
N LEU A 103 -19.17 -44.04 10.65
CA LEU A 103 -19.22 -42.59 10.88
C LEU A 103 -18.02 -41.88 10.23
N LEU A 104 -16.81 -42.47 10.29
CA LEU A 104 -15.64 -41.94 9.58
C LEU A 104 -15.82 -41.97 8.05
N GLU A 105 -16.48 -42.99 7.50
CA GLU A 105 -16.85 -43.02 6.07
C GLU A 105 -17.77 -41.83 5.72
N LYS A 106 -18.72 -41.48 6.59
CA LYS A 106 -19.62 -40.33 6.43
C LYS A 106 -18.93 -38.98 6.63
N ASN A 107 -18.01 -38.86 7.58
CA ASN A 107 -17.16 -37.67 7.76
C ASN A 107 -16.39 -37.34 6.47
N VAL A 108 -15.69 -38.32 5.90
CA VAL A 108 -14.92 -38.10 4.67
C VAL A 108 -15.83 -37.75 3.48
N GLU A 109 -17.02 -38.35 3.36
CA GLU A 109 -18.01 -37.96 2.35
C GLU A 109 -18.41 -36.48 2.49
N HIS A 110 -18.68 -36.03 3.71
CA HIS A 110 -19.04 -34.64 4.03
C HIS A 110 -17.87 -33.67 3.78
N TYR A 111 -16.68 -33.94 4.31
CA TYR A 111 -15.49 -33.10 4.13
C TYR A 111 -15.08 -32.96 2.66
N LYS A 112 -15.34 -33.97 1.82
CA LYS A 112 -15.12 -33.90 0.36
C LYS A 112 -16.16 -33.02 -0.34
N LYS A 113 -17.43 -33.13 0.06
CA LYS A 113 -18.53 -32.31 -0.46
C LYS A 113 -18.26 -30.81 -0.27
N ASP A 114 -17.76 -30.46 0.91
CA ASP A 114 -17.47 -29.08 1.32
C ASP A 114 -16.05 -28.62 0.94
N LYS A 115 -15.29 -29.47 0.22
CA LYS A 115 -13.92 -29.20 -0.28
C LYS A 115 -12.91 -28.85 0.83
N ILE A 116 -13.14 -29.38 2.03
CA ILE A 116 -12.25 -29.25 3.19
C ILE A 116 -11.01 -30.15 3.01
N VAL A 117 -11.23 -31.39 2.53
CA VAL A 117 -10.17 -32.38 2.31
C VAL A 117 -10.06 -32.77 0.83
N SER A 118 -8.92 -33.36 0.45
CA SER A 118 -8.70 -33.83 -0.91
C SER A 118 -9.60 -35.01 -1.28
N SER A 119 -9.86 -35.19 -2.57
CA SER A 119 -10.60 -36.35 -3.10
C SER A 119 -9.95 -37.69 -2.76
N THR A 120 -8.64 -37.70 -2.45
CA THR A 120 -7.85 -38.90 -2.09
C THR A 120 -7.87 -39.25 -0.60
N MET A 121 -8.40 -38.40 0.30
CA MET A 121 -8.56 -38.81 1.70
C MET A 121 -9.59 -39.94 1.82
N SER A 122 -9.34 -40.92 2.68
CA SER A 122 -10.25 -42.04 2.95
C SER A 122 -10.47 -42.18 4.47
N ALA A 123 -11.56 -42.82 4.89
CA ALA A 123 -11.86 -43.02 6.32
C ALA A 123 -10.78 -43.83 7.06
N PHE A 124 -9.99 -44.62 6.32
CA PHE A 124 -8.76 -45.23 6.82
C PHE A 124 -7.72 -44.19 7.27
N HIS A 125 -7.45 -43.17 6.45
CA HIS A 125 -6.57 -42.06 6.82
C HIS A 125 -7.10 -41.30 8.04
N GLU A 126 -8.41 -41.04 8.10
CA GLU A 126 -9.03 -40.41 9.28
C GLU A 126 -8.85 -41.28 10.52
N SER A 127 -9.11 -42.59 10.45
CA SER A 127 -8.88 -43.52 11.57
C SER A 127 -7.42 -43.53 12.06
N CYS A 128 -6.45 -43.25 11.18
CA CYS A 128 -5.04 -43.09 11.52
C CYS A 128 -4.74 -41.75 12.23
N ILE A 129 -5.43 -40.66 11.86
CA ILE A 129 -5.35 -39.35 12.54
C ILE A 129 -5.81 -39.47 14.01
N TYR A 130 -6.90 -40.21 14.25
CA TYR A 130 -7.42 -40.47 15.60
C TYR A 130 -6.61 -41.50 16.40
N GLY A 131 -5.73 -42.27 15.75
CA GLY A 131 -5.00 -43.38 16.35
C GLY A 131 -5.86 -44.61 16.65
N PHE A 132 -6.96 -44.81 15.91
CA PHE A 132 -7.93 -45.89 16.12
C PHE A 132 -7.47 -47.21 15.50
N SER A 133 -6.41 -47.80 16.06
CA SER A 133 -5.79 -49.07 15.61
C SER A 133 -6.76 -50.19 15.23
N GLN A 134 -7.82 -50.43 16.00
CA GLN A 134 -8.80 -51.50 15.70
C GLN A 134 -9.66 -51.17 14.46
N VAL A 135 -10.01 -49.90 14.25
CA VAL A 135 -10.73 -49.45 13.06
C VAL A 135 -9.81 -49.49 11.84
N CYS A 136 -8.54 -49.13 11.99
CA CYS A 136 -7.51 -49.31 10.95
C CYS A 136 -7.43 -50.78 10.51
N LEU A 137 -7.47 -51.72 11.45
CA LEU A 137 -7.43 -53.16 11.16
C LEU A 137 -8.67 -53.65 10.38
N LEU A 138 -9.85 -53.08 10.63
CA LEU A 138 -11.06 -53.40 9.85
C LEU A 138 -10.92 -52.97 8.38
N PHE A 139 -10.36 -51.78 8.11
CA PHE A 139 -10.06 -51.34 6.75
C PHE A 139 -9.01 -52.24 6.06
N ILE A 140 -7.92 -52.58 6.76
CA ILE A 140 -6.86 -53.45 6.22
C ILE A 140 -7.39 -54.85 5.90
N ARG A 141 -8.24 -55.43 6.76
CA ARG A 141 -8.92 -56.72 6.48
C ARG A 141 -9.83 -56.66 5.25
N ASN A 142 -10.41 -55.49 4.97
CA ASN A 142 -11.20 -55.22 3.77
C ASN A 142 -10.34 -54.92 2.52
N LYS A 143 -9.04 -55.22 2.56
CA LYS A 143 -8.05 -55.00 1.48
C LYS A 143 -7.78 -53.53 1.14
N GLN A 144 -7.91 -52.62 2.11
CA GLN A 144 -7.38 -51.27 1.95
C GLN A 144 -5.85 -51.31 1.77
N ASP A 145 -5.32 -50.53 0.84
CA ASP A 145 -3.87 -50.38 0.70
C ASP A 145 -3.32 -49.52 1.86
N VAL A 146 -2.43 -50.12 2.65
CA VAL A 146 -1.75 -49.46 3.78
C VAL A 146 -0.86 -48.30 3.32
N ASN A 147 -0.41 -48.35 2.06
CA ASN A 147 0.44 -47.35 1.42
C ASN A 147 -0.35 -46.38 0.53
N GLU A 148 -1.69 -46.38 0.60
CA GLU A 148 -2.50 -45.34 -0.02
C GLU A 148 -1.98 -43.96 0.43
N THR A 149 -1.86 -43.05 -0.54
CA THR A 149 -1.39 -41.69 -0.27
C THR A 149 -2.49 -40.68 -0.49
N PHE A 150 -2.59 -39.72 0.42
CA PHE A 150 -3.53 -38.61 0.30
C PHE A 150 -2.80 -37.26 0.30
N SER A 151 -3.56 -36.20 -0.03
CA SER A 151 -3.07 -34.82 0.08
C SER A 151 -3.79 -34.10 1.21
N LEU A 152 -3.04 -33.54 2.16
CA LEU A 152 -3.56 -32.70 3.22
C LEU A 152 -3.54 -31.24 2.75
N ILE A 153 -4.71 -30.59 2.78
CA ILE A 153 -4.83 -29.14 2.57
C ILE A 153 -4.91 -28.51 3.96
N TYR A 154 -4.05 -27.55 4.26
CA TYR A 154 -4.11 -26.80 5.51
C TYR A 154 -3.90 -25.30 5.24
N GLU A 155 -4.42 -24.44 6.11
CA GLU A 155 -4.24 -23.00 6.00
C GLU A 155 -3.02 -22.59 6.80
N ASN A 156 -2.00 -22.06 6.13
CA ASN A 156 -0.81 -21.56 6.78
C ASN A 156 -1.11 -20.19 7.40
N PHE A 157 -1.32 -20.16 8.71
CA PHE A 157 -1.62 -18.97 9.50
C PHE A 157 -0.61 -17.82 9.36
N LYS A 158 0.62 -18.07 8.88
CA LYS A 158 1.61 -16.99 8.62
C LYS A 158 1.47 -16.37 7.24
N THR A 159 0.95 -17.10 6.26
CA THR A 159 0.84 -16.63 4.87
C THR A 159 -0.61 -16.39 4.43
N ASN A 160 -1.60 -16.79 5.23
CA ASN A 160 -3.03 -16.88 4.91
C ASN A 160 -3.26 -17.55 3.53
N LYS A 161 -2.47 -18.58 3.24
CA LYS A 161 -2.60 -19.40 2.03
C LYS A 161 -2.90 -20.84 2.41
N LYS A 162 -3.76 -21.46 1.60
CA LYS A 162 -3.98 -22.91 1.65
C LYS A 162 -2.79 -23.62 1.01
N GLU A 163 -1.97 -24.23 1.84
CA GLU A 163 -0.84 -25.07 1.44
C GLU A 163 -1.30 -26.52 1.35
N VAL A 164 -0.61 -27.30 0.51
CA VAL A 164 -1.00 -28.68 0.21
C VAL A 164 0.21 -29.60 0.32
N VAL A 165 0.28 -30.36 1.42
CA VAL A 165 1.25 -31.45 1.56
C VAL A 165 0.69 -32.65 0.80
N ARG A 166 1.40 -33.15 -0.21
CA ARG A 166 0.95 -34.32 -0.99
C ARG A 166 1.79 -35.54 -0.63
N ASN A 167 1.30 -36.70 -1.04
CA ASN A 167 1.93 -37.99 -0.87
C ASN A 167 2.14 -38.39 0.61
N LEU A 168 1.21 -37.99 1.49
CA LEU A 168 1.24 -38.43 2.88
C LEU A 168 0.65 -39.84 3.00
N THR A 169 1.36 -40.75 3.67
CA THR A 169 0.90 -42.10 4.00
C THR A 169 0.19 -42.14 5.36
N ALA A 170 -0.60 -43.19 5.59
CA ALA A 170 -1.17 -43.51 6.89
C ALA A 170 -0.12 -43.56 8.02
N LEU A 171 1.07 -44.09 7.74
CA LEU A 171 2.17 -44.17 8.71
C LEU A 171 2.76 -42.79 9.06
N GLN A 172 2.91 -41.89 8.07
CA GLN A 172 3.34 -40.51 8.32
C GLN A 172 2.31 -39.73 9.15
N LEU A 173 1.00 -39.93 8.89
CA LEU A 173 -0.08 -39.33 9.68
C LEU A 173 0.01 -39.70 11.17
N VAL A 174 0.15 -40.99 11.46
CA VAL A 174 0.27 -41.50 12.84
C VAL A 174 1.47 -40.85 13.55
N CYS A 175 2.60 -40.72 12.86
CA CYS A 175 3.79 -40.08 13.40
C CYS A 175 3.55 -38.57 13.66
N LEU A 176 2.99 -37.84 12.70
CA LEU A 176 2.66 -36.42 12.81
C LEU A 176 1.67 -36.12 13.96
N TRP A 177 0.54 -36.84 14.00
CA TRP A 177 -0.54 -36.57 14.96
C TRP A 177 -0.21 -37.01 16.39
N SER A 178 0.68 -37.99 16.57
CA SER A 178 1.19 -38.37 17.90
C SER A 178 1.86 -37.20 18.65
N LYS A 179 2.34 -36.16 17.94
CA LYS A 179 2.86 -34.92 18.54
C LYS A 179 1.78 -34.14 19.32
N TYR A 180 0.57 -34.05 18.76
CA TYR A 180 -0.48 -33.16 19.25
C TYR A 180 -1.33 -33.80 20.36
N PHE A 181 -1.37 -35.13 20.41
CA PHE A 181 -2.18 -35.90 21.36
C PHE A 181 -1.33 -36.83 22.23
N PRO A 182 -0.46 -36.30 23.12
CA PRO A 182 0.49 -37.11 23.89
C PRO A 182 -0.17 -38.13 24.82
N LYS A 183 -1.36 -37.84 25.37
CA LYS A 183 -2.16 -38.82 26.15
C LYS A 183 -2.47 -40.11 25.37
N ARG A 184 -2.53 -40.05 24.04
CA ARG A 184 -2.89 -41.16 23.15
C ARG A 184 -1.68 -41.86 22.52
N LEU A 185 -0.45 -41.53 22.93
CA LEU A 185 0.76 -42.14 22.38
C LEU A 185 0.76 -43.68 22.34
N PRO A 186 0.23 -44.41 23.34
CA PRO A 186 0.13 -45.88 23.26
C PRO A 186 -0.73 -46.35 22.09
N SER A 187 -1.82 -45.63 21.77
CA SER A 187 -2.69 -45.96 20.64
C SER A 187 -2.04 -45.62 19.30
N TYR A 188 -1.31 -44.50 19.20
CA TYR A 188 -0.51 -44.17 18.01
C TYR A 188 0.64 -45.16 17.81
N ALA A 189 1.35 -45.56 18.86
CA ALA A 189 2.40 -46.58 18.79
C ALA A 189 1.85 -47.94 18.35
N HIS A 190 0.71 -48.36 18.91
CA HIS A 190 0.05 -49.58 18.47
C HIS A 190 -0.43 -49.49 17.01
N THR A 191 -0.96 -48.35 16.58
CA THR A 191 -1.37 -48.12 15.19
C THR A 191 -0.17 -48.13 14.24
N ALA A 192 0.95 -47.47 14.58
CA ALA A 192 2.17 -47.48 13.79
C ALA A 192 2.70 -48.92 13.62
N ARG A 193 2.80 -49.68 14.71
CA ARG A 193 3.23 -51.09 14.68
C ARG A 193 2.27 -51.96 13.87
N LEU A 194 0.97 -51.71 13.95
CA LEU A 194 -0.05 -52.42 13.17
C LEU A 194 0.11 -52.15 11.67
N LEU A 195 0.32 -50.90 11.27
CA LEU A 195 0.59 -50.51 9.88
C LEU A 195 1.88 -51.16 9.35
N LEU A 196 2.98 -51.09 10.13
CA LEU A 196 4.27 -51.70 9.78
C LEU A 196 4.17 -53.22 9.57
N ASN A 197 3.51 -53.93 10.50
CA ASN A 197 3.26 -55.37 10.40
C ASN A 197 2.42 -55.79 9.16
N HIS A 198 1.64 -54.87 8.59
CA HIS A 198 0.83 -55.09 7.39
C HIS A 198 1.44 -54.48 6.11
N GLY A 199 2.75 -54.17 6.12
CA GLY A 199 3.48 -53.77 4.93
C GLY A 199 3.49 -52.26 4.63
N ALA A 200 3.28 -51.41 5.64
CA ALA A 200 3.54 -49.98 5.49
C ALA A 200 5.02 -49.73 5.15
N GLN A 201 5.27 -48.96 4.10
CA GLN A 201 6.60 -48.63 3.63
C GLN A 201 7.25 -47.58 4.54
N VAL A 202 8.13 -48.06 5.43
CA VAL A 202 8.79 -47.29 6.50
C VAL A 202 9.59 -46.06 6.00
N ASN A 203 10.06 -46.09 4.75
CA ASN A 203 10.89 -45.05 4.14
C ASN A 203 10.17 -44.21 3.08
N MET A 204 8.83 -44.29 2.98
CA MET A 204 8.08 -43.44 2.06
C MET A 204 8.24 -41.95 2.40
N THR A 205 8.40 -41.15 1.37
CA THR A 205 8.66 -39.71 1.45
C THR A 205 7.43 -38.90 1.04
N SER A 206 7.13 -37.84 1.80
CA SER A 206 6.17 -36.81 1.39
C SER A 206 6.73 -35.97 0.22
N THR A 207 5.96 -34.98 -0.26
CA THR A 207 6.49 -33.97 -1.21
C THR A 207 7.72 -33.21 -0.73
N GLU A 208 7.94 -33.10 0.58
CA GLU A 208 9.08 -32.41 1.20
C GLU A 208 10.26 -33.36 1.46
N SER A 209 10.22 -34.57 0.89
CA SER A 209 11.16 -35.67 1.15
C SER A 209 11.20 -36.19 2.61
N THR A 210 10.26 -35.77 3.47
CA THR A 210 10.20 -36.20 4.88
C THR A 210 9.70 -37.65 5.00
N THR A 211 10.41 -38.48 5.78
CA THR A 211 10.02 -39.87 6.10
C THR A 211 9.22 -39.95 7.41
N PRO A 212 8.49 -41.06 7.71
CA PRO A 212 7.88 -41.30 9.02
C PRO A 212 8.81 -41.02 10.21
N LEU A 213 10.09 -41.38 10.10
CA LEU A 213 11.07 -41.18 11.17
C LEU A 213 11.34 -39.69 11.46
N HIS A 214 11.32 -38.81 10.46
CA HIS A 214 11.42 -37.36 10.67
C HIS A 214 10.25 -36.84 11.52
N TRP A 215 9.02 -37.25 11.17
CA TRP A 215 7.81 -36.87 11.91
C TRP A 215 7.79 -37.41 13.32
N ALA A 216 8.17 -38.68 13.49
CA ALA A 216 8.32 -39.30 14.80
C ALA A 216 9.36 -38.55 15.65
N CYS A 217 10.46 -38.09 15.07
CA CYS A 217 11.49 -37.37 15.81
C CYS A 217 11.13 -35.92 16.18
N ARG A 218 10.08 -35.36 15.59
CA ARG A 218 9.61 -33.98 15.84
C ARG A 218 8.71 -33.83 17.08
N ALA A 219 8.59 -34.89 17.90
CA ALA A 219 7.71 -34.97 19.06
C ALA A 219 8.46 -35.42 20.34
N LYS A 220 8.03 -34.90 21.50
CA LYS A 220 8.76 -35.00 22.77
C LYS A 220 8.73 -36.39 23.44
N HIS A 221 7.77 -37.27 23.06
CA HIS A 221 7.52 -38.54 23.79
C HIS A 221 7.55 -39.81 22.93
N THR A 222 7.74 -39.68 21.61
CA THR A 222 7.50 -40.69 20.56
C THR A 222 8.58 -41.77 20.41
N ILE A 223 9.36 -42.04 21.47
CA ILE A 223 10.49 -42.98 21.40
C ILE A 223 10.08 -44.37 20.93
N GLN A 224 8.94 -44.91 21.37
CA GLN A 224 8.48 -46.23 20.92
C GLN A 224 8.17 -46.26 19.42
N ILE A 225 7.57 -45.19 18.87
CA ILE A 225 7.28 -45.09 17.44
C ILE A 225 8.61 -45.04 16.65
N ALA A 226 9.59 -44.27 17.12
CA ALA A 226 10.91 -44.22 16.50
C ALA A 226 11.67 -45.57 16.58
N GLN A 227 11.59 -46.28 17.70
CA GLN A 227 12.13 -47.64 17.84
C GLN A 227 11.49 -48.61 16.84
N ASP A 228 10.16 -48.67 16.81
CA ASP A 228 9.42 -49.56 15.91
C ASP A 228 9.76 -49.27 14.43
N LEU A 229 9.85 -47.99 14.05
CA LEU A 229 10.28 -47.58 12.71
C LEU A 229 11.72 -48.06 12.40
N ILE A 230 12.67 -47.86 13.31
CA ILE A 230 14.07 -48.27 13.13
C ILE A 230 14.19 -49.80 13.03
N GLU A 231 13.46 -50.55 13.86
CA GLU A 231 13.42 -52.02 13.81
C GLU A 231 12.85 -52.55 12.49
N HIS A 232 11.91 -51.83 11.87
CA HIS A 232 11.37 -52.15 10.54
C HIS A 232 12.19 -51.58 9.38
N GLY A 233 13.39 -51.02 9.63
CA GLY A 233 14.32 -50.59 8.59
C GLY A 233 14.20 -49.11 8.18
N ALA A 234 13.72 -48.23 9.05
CA ALA A 234 13.76 -46.79 8.81
C ALA A 234 15.20 -46.29 8.58
N CYS A 235 15.41 -45.52 7.52
CA CYS A 235 16.69 -44.92 7.20
C CYS A 235 16.96 -43.76 8.16
N ILE A 236 18.00 -43.92 8.98
CA ILE A 236 18.36 -43.02 10.08
C ILE A 236 19.02 -41.75 9.55
N SER A 237 19.82 -41.88 8.49
CA SER A 237 20.45 -40.79 7.73
C SER A 237 19.59 -40.32 6.55
N ALA A 238 18.29 -40.59 6.56
CA ALA A 238 17.36 -39.99 5.60
C ALA A 238 17.45 -38.47 5.70
N ARG A 239 17.36 -37.78 4.56
CA ARG A 239 17.50 -36.33 4.43
C ARG A 239 16.27 -35.79 3.73
N ASP A 240 15.63 -34.79 4.32
CA ASP A 240 14.48 -34.09 3.72
C ASP A 240 14.91 -33.10 2.61
N GLN A 241 13.97 -32.33 2.05
CA GLN A 241 14.26 -31.35 1.01
C GLN A 241 15.20 -30.22 1.46
N LEU A 242 15.28 -29.95 2.76
CA LEU A 242 16.22 -29.00 3.38
C LEU A 242 17.51 -29.67 3.84
N ASN A 243 17.72 -30.94 3.47
CA ASN A 243 18.85 -31.78 3.86
C ASN A 243 18.92 -32.07 5.37
N ILE A 244 17.82 -31.86 6.10
CA ILE A 244 17.68 -32.10 7.53
C ILE A 244 17.50 -33.61 7.77
N GLN A 245 18.18 -34.16 8.77
CA GLN A 245 18.01 -35.55 9.21
C GLN A 245 17.09 -35.67 10.44
N PRO A 246 16.50 -36.85 10.73
CA PRO A 246 15.66 -37.08 11.91
C PRO A 246 16.31 -36.64 13.25
N ILE A 247 17.62 -36.77 13.40
CA ILE A 247 18.34 -36.33 14.61
C ILE A 247 18.28 -34.82 14.86
N HIS A 248 18.21 -33.99 13.81
CA HIS A 248 18.02 -32.54 13.96
C HIS A 248 16.67 -32.23 14.59
N TYR A 249 15.61 -32.94 14.17
CA TYR A 249 14.29 -32.79 14.78
C TYR A 249 14.25 -33.33 16.22
N ALA A 250 14.99 -34.40 16.53
CA ALA A 250 15.11 -34.91 17.89
C ALA A 250 15.79 -33.91 18.84
N CYS A 251 16.84 -33.23 18.37
CA CYS A 251 17.51 -32.13 19.08
C CYS A 251 16.58 -30.92 19.26
N TRP A 252 15.86 -30.50 18.22
CA TRP A 252 14.87 -29.42 18.31
C TRP A 252 13.69 -29.73 19.25
N ALA A 253 13.26 -31.00 19.29
CA ALA A 253 12.25 -31.49 20.24
C ALA A 253 12.80 -31.75 21.65
N ARG A 254 14.11 -31.53 21.85
CA ARG A 254 14.87 -31.70 23.11
C ARG A 254 14.67 -33.06 23.79
N ASN A 255 14.50 -34.11 22.98
CA ASN A 255 14.20 -35.46 23.45
C ASN A 255 15.48 -36.29 23.63
N GLN A 256 16.08 -36.23 24.82
CA GLN A 256 17.32 -36.93 25.16
C GLN A 256 17.31 -38.41 24.77
N SER A 257 16.29 -39.16 25.19
CA SER A 257 16.20 -40.61 24.97
C SER A 257 16.14 -40.99 23.49
N LEU A 258 15.52 -40.14 22.67
CA LEU A 258 15.48 -40.31 21.21
C LEU A 258 16.82 -39.98 20.55
N ILE A 259 17.52 -38.93 21.01
CA ILE A 259 18.86 -38.58 20.53
C ILE A 259 19.83 -39.74 20.85
N GLU A 260 19.78 -40.28 22.07
CA GLU A 260 20.57 -41.45 22.46
C GLU A 260 20.28 -42.67 21.57
N LEU A 261 19.01 -42.93 21.25
CA LEU A 261 18.62 -44.00 20.33
C LEU A 261 19.22 -43.79 18.94
N LEU A 262 19.07 -42.61 18.35
CA LEU A 262 19.57 -42.31 17.00
C LEU A 262 21.11 -42.40 16.94
N LEU A 263 21.80 -41.85 17.94
CA LEU A 263 23.27 -41.94 18.06
C LEU A 263 23.74 -43.41 18.22
N SER A 264 23.04 -44.21 19.03
CA SER A 264 23.35 -45.65 19.19
C SER A 264 23.23 -46.48 17.91
N LYS A 265 22.55 -45.93 16.90
CA LYS A 265 22.31 -46.55 15.60
C LYS A 265 23.06 -45.87 14.45
N GLY A 266 23.96 -44.92 14.74
CA GLY A 266 24.90 -44.35 13.77
C GLY A 266 24.55 -42.97 13.19
N ALA A 267 23.56 -42.26 13.72
CA ALA A 267 23.40 -40.82 13.43
C ALA A 267 24.60 -40.01 13.98
N GLN A 268 24.84 -38.82 13.43
CA GLN A 268 25.93 -37.92 13.88
C GLN A 268 25.39 -36.55 14.31
N LEU A 269 26.08 -35.89 15.26
CA LEU A 269 25.79 -34.49 15.65
C LEU A 269 26.58 -33.46 14.82
N THR A 270 27.38 -33.92 13.86
CA THR A 270 28.20 -33.14 12.92
C THR A 270 27.58 -33.02 11.53
N ASP A 271 26.54 -33.80 11.22
CA ASP A 271 25.85 -33.75 9.94
C ASP A 271 25.19 -32.38 9.73
N GLU A 272 25.31 -31.81 8.52
CA GLU A 272 24.78 -30.48 8.19
C GLU A 272 23.51 -30.55 7.33
N ASP A 273 22.63 -29.56 7.52
CA ASP A 273 21.51 -29.24 6.63
C ASP A 273 21.91 -28.25 5.51
N ASN A 274 20.97 -27.85 4.65
CA ASN A 274 21.24 -26.91 3.54
C ASN A 274 21.68 -25.50 3.98
N PHE A 275 21.55 -25.18 5.27
CA PHE A 275 21.97 -23.92 5.86
C PHE A 275 23.26 -24.07 6.68
N GLY A 276 23.98 -25.20 6.58
CA GLY A 276 25.21 -25.48 7.34
C GLY A 276 24.99 -25.77 8.82
N ARG A 277 23.73 -25.96 9.24
CA ARG A 277 23.37 -26.13 10.66
C ARG A 277 23.43 -27.61 11.02
N THR A 278 24.03 -27.89 12.17
CA THR A 278 24.10 -29.25 12.75
C THR A 278 22.94 -29.50 13.73
N PRO A 279 22.68 -30.75 14.18
CA PRO A 279 21.67 -31.02 15.21
C PRO A 279 21.87 -30.20 16.49
N ILE A 280 23.11 -29.83 16.82
CA ILE A 280 23.43 -29.01 18.00
C ILE A 280 22.92 -27.57 17.82
N HIS A 281 22.95 -27.02 16.62
CA HIS A 281 22.32 -25.72 16.32
C HIS A 281 20.80 -25.80 16.54
N PHE A 282 20.17 -26.89 16.09
CA PHE A 282 18.73 -27.13 16.29
C PHE A 282 18.34 -27.27 17.77
N LEU A 283 19.24 -27.70 18.66
CA LEU A 283 19.05 -27.69 20.10
C LEU A 283 19.04 -26.26 20.66
N CYS A 284 20.01 -25.43 20.27
CA CYS A 284 20.14 -24.04 20.74
C CYS A 284 19.06 -23.10 20.20
N MET A 285 18.37 -23.46 19.11
CA MET A 285 17.29 -22.67 18.53
C MET A 285 16.07 -22.51 19.46
N PRO A 286 15.38 -21.35 19.40
CA PRO A 286 14.08 -21.18 20.03
C PRO A 286 13.00 -22.07 19.37
N THR A 287 11.96 -22.37 20.12
CA THR A 287 10.71 -22.94 19.57
C THR A 287 9.88 -21.84 18.91
N TYR A 288 8.80 -22.20 18.19
CA TYR A 288 7.97 -21.24 17.42
C TYR A 288 7.07 -20.32 18.28
N VAL A 289 7.37 -20.15 19.57
CA VAL A 289 6.59 -19.34 20.52
C VAL A 289 7.19 -17.93 20.58
N GLU A 290 6.35 -16.89 20.65
CA GLU A 290 6.78 -15.48 20.68
C GLU A 290 7.62 -15.12 21.92
N THR A 291 7.50 -15.91 22.99
CA THR A 291 8.37 -15.89 24.15
C THR A 291 8.85 -17.31 24.47
N ILE A 292 10.13 -17.45 24.76
CA ILE A 292 10.74 -18.73 25.10
C ILE A 292 10.42 -19.01 26.57
N SER A 293 9.86 -20.18 26.86
CA SER A 293 9.58 -20.57 28.25
C SER A 293 10.87 -20.85 29.02
N THR A 294 10.86 -20.66 30.33
CA THR A 294 11.98 -21.06 31.19
C THR A 294 12.23 -22.57 31.10
N GLU A 295 11.17 -23.38 30.98
CA GLU A 295 11.25 -24.83 30.74
C GLU A 295 12.01 -25.17 29.44
N ASP A 296 11.80 -24.38 28.37
CA ASP A 296 12.52 -24.52 27.12
C ASP A 296 14.01 -24.23 27.30
N GLN A 297 14.36 -23.17 28.03
CA GLN A 297 15.75 -22.78 28.31
C GLN A 297 16.47 -23.82 29.19
N GLU A 298 15.81 -24.32 30.24
CA GLU A 298 16.31 -25.41 31.09
C GLU A 298 16.59 -26.67 30.25
N GLN A 299 15.66 -27.06 29.37
CA GLN A 299 15.82 -28.22 28.49
C GLN A 299 16.95 -28.07 27.47
N GLN A 300 17.22 -26.85 26.99
CA GLN A 300 18.40 -26.60 26.15
C GLN A 300 19.69 -26.82 26.95
N TYR A 301 19.77 -26.26 28.16
CA TYR A 301 20.93 -26.37 29.03
C TYR A 301 21.21 -27.81 29.46
N ASP A 302 20.20 -28.50 30.01
CA ASP A 302 20.34 -29.87 30.52
C ASP A 302 20.76 -30.85 29.42
N LEU A 303 20.14 -30.75 28.24
CA LEU A 303 20.48 -31.61 27.10
C LEU A 303 21.84 -31.26 26.50
N MET A 304 22.23 -29.98 26.44
CA MET A 304 23.60 -29.60 26.04
C MET A 304 24.61 -30.19 27.02
N LYS A 305 24.41 -29.97 28.32
CA LYS A 305 25.26 -30.47 29.40
C LYS A 305 25.36 -32.00 29.39
N PHE A 306 24.27 -32.71 29.09
CA PHE A 306 24.28 -34.16 28.89
C PHE A 306 25.14 -34.57 27.68
N ILE A 307 24.95 -33.90 26.53
CA ILE A 307 25.70 -34.16 25.29
C ILE A 307 27.20 -33.94 25.52
N LEU A 308 27.60 -32.84 26.18
CA LEU A 308 29.00 -32.57 26.54
C LEU A 308 29.55 -33.67 27.47
N ASN A 309 28.94 -33.88 28.64
CA ASN A 309 29.42 -34.88 29.61
C ASN A 309 29.60 -36.30 29.02
N LYS A 310 28.74 -36.69 28.07
CA LYS A 310 28.76 -38.03 27.47
C LYS A 310 29.71 -38.16 26.28
N TYR A 311 29.95 -37.10 25.52
CA TYR A 311 30.63 -37.18 24.22
C TYR A 311 31.83 -36.21 24.04
N GLU A 312 32.12 -35.30 24.98
CA GLU A 312 33.24 -34.34 24.92
C GLU A 312 34.61 -35.01 24.68
N LYS A 313 34.84 -36.20 25.27
CA LYS A 313 36.07 -36.98 25.05
C LYS A 313 36.23 -37.50 23.61
N ASN A 314 35.16 -37.44 22.81
CA ASN A 314 35.13 -37.80 21.40
C ASN A 314 34.95 -36.54 20.55
N SER A 315 35.96 -35.66 20.52
CA SER A 315 35.96 -34.37 19.81
C SER A 315 35.68 -34.44 18.29
N HIS A 316 35.61 -35.63 17.70
CA HIS A 316 35.19 -35.85 16.32
C HIS A 316 33.66 -36.03 16.14
N LEU A 317 32.90 -36.13 17.24
CA LEU A 317 31.44 -36.31 17.24
C LEU A 317 30.67 -35.01 17.53
N ILE A 318 31.36 -33.96 18.01
CA ILE A 318 30.79 -32.67 18.38
C ILE A 318 31.75 -31.59 17.89
N ASP A 319 31.24 -30.61 17.16
CA ASP A 319 31.92 -29.35 16.89
C ASP A 319 31.04 -28.21 17.43
N LEU A 320 31.50 -27.55 18.50
CA LEU A 320 30.84 -26.39 19.10
C LEU A 320 31.25 -25.07 18.43
N THR A 321 32.32 -25.10 17.63
CA THR A 321 32.87 -23.94 16.92
C THR A 321 32.29 -23.79 15.51
N LYS A 322 31.58 -24.82 15.02
CA LYS A 322 30.89 -24.81 13.75
C LYS A 322 29.93 -23.61 13.65
N GLU A 323 30.05 -22.89 12.54
CA GLU A 323 29.19 -21.80 12.14
C GLU A 323 28.15 -22.29 11.10
N ASP A 324 26.94 -21.72 11.14
CA ASP A 324 25.97 -21.90 10.05
C ASP A 324 26.31 -21.03 8.82
N SER A 325 25.51 -21.16 7.75
CA SER A 325 25.65 -20.41 6.49
C SER A 325 25.52 -18.88 6.62
N GLN A 326 25.08 -18.38 7.79
CA GLN A 326 25.01 -16.97 8.15
C GLN A 326 26.06 -16.62 9.23
N GLY A 327 27.03 -17.50 9.50
CA GLY A 327 28.07 -17.30 10.51
C GLY A 327 27.59 -17.40 11.96
N HIS A 328 26.36 -17.85 12.24
CA HIS A 328 25.91 -17.99 13.64
C HIS A 328 26.59 -19.20 14.28
N THR A 329 27.30 -18.95 15.37
CA THR A 329 27.82 -19.95 16.31
C THR A 329 26.74 -20.37 17.29
N LEU A 330 26.97 -21.45 18.05
CA LEU A 330 26.05 -21.87 19.13
C LEU A 330 25.81 -20.79 20.19
N ILE A 331 26.82 -19.94 20.45
CA ILE A 331 26.69 -18.79 21.35
C ILE A 331 25.70 -17.75 20.79
N ALA A 332 25.77 -17.46 19.49
CA ALA A 332 24.81 -16.56 18.85
C ALA A 332 23.37 -17.08 19.02
N TYR A 333 23.17 -18.40 18.87
CA TYR A 333 21.88 -19.04 19.15
C TYR A 333 21.47 -18.97 20.64
N ALA A 334 22.41 -19.09 21.58
CA ALA A 334 22.13 -18.92 23.02
C ALA A 334 21.74 -17.47 23.38
N CYS A 335 22.31 -16.48 22.71
CA CYS A 335 21.90 -15.07 22.83
C CYS A 335 20.49 -14.84 22.25
N VAL A 336 20.19 -15.41 21.08
CA VAL A 336 18.83 -15.40 20.49
C VAL A 336 17.82 -16.15 21.37
N SER A 337 18.22 -17.24 22.02
CA SER A 337 17.36 -17.96 22.96
C SER A 337 17.27 -17.33 24.36
N GLN A 338 17.98 -16.22 24.59
CA GLN A 338 18.09 -15.48 25.85
C GLN A 338 18.46 -16.37 27.04
N ASN A 339 19.24 -17.44 26.78
CA ASN A 339 19.48 -18.52 27.72
C ASN A 339 20.86 -18.35 28.39
N LEU A 340 20.85 -17.83 29.62
CA LEU A 340 22.10 -17.54 30.36
C LEU A 340 22.87 -18.81 30.66
N SER A 341 22.23 -19.83 31.22
CA SER A 341 22.91 -21.07 31.62
C SER A 341 23.56 -21.78 30.43
N LEU A 342 22.94 -21.73 29.25
CA LEU A 342 23.53 -22.23 28.00
C LEU A 342 24.70 -21.36 27.52
N LEU A 343 24.59 -20.04 27.58
CA LEU A 343 25.67 -19.11 27.22
C LEU A 343 26.90 -19.29 28.11
N GLU A 344 26.70 -19.40 29.42
CA GLU A 344 27.74 -19.68 30.42
C GLU A 344 28.46 -21.00 30.12
N LEU A 345 27.70 -22.07 29.91
CA LEU A 345 28.24 -23.40 29.60
C LEU A 345 29.07 -23.41 28.30
N LEU A 346 28.60 -22.74 27.25
CA LEU A 346 29.33 -22.68 25.97
C LEU A 346 30.65 -21.89 26.10
N LEU A 347 30.68 -20.81 26.87
CA LEU A 347 31.89 -20.03 27.12
C LEU A 347 32.86 -20.70 28.09
N GLU A 348 32.39 -21.53 29.03
CA GLU A 348 33.24 -22.34 29.91
C GLU A 348 34.08 -23.36 29.10
N HIS A 349 33.47 -24.01 28.10
CA HIS A 349 34.18 -24.96 27.24
C HIS A 349 34.95 -24.28 26.06
N HIS A 350 34.42 -23.20 25.49
CA HIS A 350 35.02 -22.50 24.33
C HIS A 350 35.05 -20.96 24.48
N PRO A 351 36.01 -20.41 25.24
CA PRO A 351 36.16 -18.96 25.41
C PRO A 351 36.48 -18.21 24.10
N ASP A 352 37.02 -18.90 23.09
CA ASP A 352 37.38 -18.34 21.77
C ASP A 352 36.16 -17.89 20.96
N LEU A 353 34.96 -18.35 21.31
CA LEU A 353 33.70 -17.96 20.67
C LEU A 353 33.17 -16.60 21.13
N LEU A 354 33.74 -16.00 22.18
CA LEU A 354 33.27 -14.75 22.83
C LEU A 354 33.07 -13.58 21.85
N ASN A 355 34.04 -13.36 20.95
CA ASN A 355 34.02 -12.26 19.98
C ASN A 355 33.66 -12.73 18.57
N LYS A 356 33.31 -14.01 18.39
CA LYS A 356 33.23 -14.65 17.07
C LYS A 356 32.04 -14.08 16.27
N PRO A 357 32.27 -13.39 15.14
CA PRO A 357 31.22 -12.63 14.47
C PRO A 357 30.43 -13.49 13.46
N THR A 358 29.20 -13.07 13.16
CA THR A 358 28.37 -13.65 12.09
C THR A 358 28.79 -13.17 10.69
N SER A 359 28.12 -13.61 9.62
CA SER A 359 28.35 -13.13 8.24
C SER A 359 28.02 -11.64 8.02
N ASP A 360 27.26 -11.04 8.94
CA ASP A 360 26.99 -9.60 9.05
C ASP A 360 28.01 -8.88 9.94
N GLU A 361 29.09 -9.56 10.35
CA GLU A 361 30.11 -9.11 11.30
C GLU A 361 29.58 -8.81 12.73
N LYS A 362 28.37 -9.25 13.07
CA LYS A 362 27.75 -9.04 14.39
C LYS A 362 28.34 -9.99 15.43
N THR A 363 28.80 -9.45 16.56
CA THR A 363 29.30 -10.28 17.68
C THR A 363 28.17 -10.77 18.60
N PRO A 364 28.41 -11.78 19.46
CA PRO A 364 27.45 -12.23 20.47
C PRO A 364 26.89 -11.11 21.34
N LEU A 365 27.72 -10.13 21.70
CA LEU A 365 27.28 -8.94 22.45
C LEU A 365 26.24 -8.12 21.67
N MET A 366 26.45 -7.88 20.37
CA MET A 366 25.49 -7.15 19.54
C MET A 366 24.18 -7.91 19.39
N ILE A 367 24.23 -9.24 19.29
CA ILE A 367 23.05 -10.11 19.24
C ILE A 367 22.28 -10.03 20.56
N ALA A 368 22.94 -10.21 21.71
CA ALA A 368 22.33 -10.08 23.03
C ALA A 368 21.67 -8.70 23.25
N ILE A 369 22.28 -7.63 22.73
CA ILE A 369 21.72 -6.27 22.74
C ILE A 369 20.45 -6.16 21.89
N ASN A 370 20.44 -6.69 20.66
CA ASN A 370 19.26 -6.64 19.79
C ASN A 370 18.07 -7.39 20.41
N GLU A 371 18.34 -8.53 21.04
CA GLU A 371 17.37 -9.40 21.73
C GLU A 371 17.00 -8.91 23.14
N SER A 372 17.57 -7.79 23.60
CA SER A 372 17.35 -7.22 24.95
C SER A 372 17.72 -8.17 26.11
N PHE A 373 18.68 -9.09 25.89
CA PHE A 373 19.06 -10.13 26.83
C PHE A 373 19.98 -9.60 27.95
N ILE A 374 19.40 -8.82 28.87
CA ILE A 374 20.10 -8.08 29.94
C ILE A 374 21.14 -8.93 30.68
N ASN A 375 20.74 -10.10 31.21
CA ASN A 375 21.64 -10.94 32.00
C ASN A 375 22.82 -11.47 31.17
N GLY A 376 22.60 -11.77 29.88
CA GLY A 376 23.64 -12.17 28.94
C GLY A 376 24.61 -11.02 28.62
N ILE A 377 24.09 -9.80 28.42
CA ILE A 377 24.92 -8.60 28.23
C ILE A 377 25.82 -8.39 29.46
N GLU A 378 25.25 -8.42 30.67
CA GLU A 378 26.01 -8.33 31.92
C GLU A 378 27.08 -9.42 32.06
N TYR A 379 26.77 -10.66 31.68
CA TYR A 379 27.71 -11.77 31.74
C TYR A 379 28.85 -11.60 30.72
N LEU A 380 28.53 -11.21 29.48
CA LEU A 380 29.51 -10.96 28.41
C LEU A 380 30.46 -9.82 28.77
N LEU A 381 29.96 -8.71 29.32
CA LEU A 381 30.78 -7.56 29.77
C LEU A 381 31.80 -7.93 30.86
N LYS A 382 31.52 -8.97 31.65
CA LYS A 382 32.41 -9.52 32.69
C LYS A 382 33.48 -10.47 32.13
N GLN A 383 33.40 -10.90 30.86
CA GLN A 383 34.35 -11.85 30.30
C GLN A 383 35.70 -11.20 29.94
N PRO A 384 36.83 -11.84 30.30
CA PRO A 384 38.15 -11.38 29.91
C PRO A 384 38.34 -11.52 28.39
N GLY A 385 38.83 -10.48 27.73
CA GLY A 385 39.08 -10.49 26.28
C GLY A 385 37.90 -10.04 25.40
N LEU A 386 36.76 -9.61 25.97
CA LEU A 386 35.66 -9.06 25.19
C LEU A 386 36.08 -7.83 24.38
N GLU A 387 35.90 -7.89 23.07
CA GLU A 387 36.12 -6.79 22.14
C GLU A 387 34.90 -5.84 22.09
N ARG A 388 35.10 -4.61 22.55
CA ARG A 388 34.02 -3.63 22.78
C ARG A 388 33.68 -2.75 21.58
N ASN A 389 34.70 -2.46 20.76
CA ASN A 389 34.65 -1.42 19.71
C ASN A 389 34.73 -1.99 18.29
N VAL A 390 34.54 -3.30 18.15
CA VAL A 390 34.23 -3.96 16.88
C VAL A 390 32.90 -3.46 16.32
N CYS A 391 32.77 -3.52 15.00
CA CYS A 391 31.60 -3.07 14.26
C CYS A 391 31.00 -4.22 13.45
N ASP A 392 29.69 -4.15 13.23
CA ASP A 392 29.03 -4.94 12.19
C ASP A 392 29.44 -4.45 10.79
N LYS A 393 28.96 -5.15 9.77
CA LYS A 393 29.20 -4.90 8.35
C LYS A 393 28.69 -3.54 7.85
N ALA A 394 27.83 -2.87 8.59
CA ALA A 394 27.38 -1.50 8.32
C ALA A 394 28.14 -0.45 9.16
N GLY A 395 29.16 -0.87 9.92
CA GLY A 395 30.00 -0.04 10.78
C GLY A 395 29.41 0.21 12.18
N ASN A 396 28.30 -0.42 12.55
CA ASN A 396 27.62 -0.20 13.83
C ASN A 396 28.35 -0.93 14.97
N THR A 397 28.69 -0.21 16.05
CA THR A 397 29.21 -0.83 17.28
C THR A 397 28.09 -1.32 18.20
N ALA A 398 28.43 -2.06 19.26
CA ALA A 398 27.49 -2.41 20.33
C ALA A 398 26.68 -1.22 20.87
N ILE A 399 27.29 -0.03 20.97
CA ILE A 399 26.60 1.22 21.38
C ILE A 399 25.53 1.61 20.35
N HIS A 400 25.83 1.55 19.04
CA HIS A 400 24.83 1.82 18.00
C HIS A 400 23.65 0.84 18.12
N HIS A 401 23.92 -0.45 18.34
CA HIS A 401 22.88 -1.45 18.59
C HIS A 401 22.04 -1.13 19.84
N ALA A 402 22.63 -0.67 20.93
CA ALA A 402 21.90 -0.24 22.12
C ALA A 402 20.96 0.95 21.84
N CYS A 403 21.44 1.93 21.07
CA CYS A 403 20.66 3.08 20.62
C CYS A 403 19.52 2.71 19.64
N MET A 404 19.65 1.60 18.90
CA MET A 404 18.67 1.09 17.92
C MET A 404 17.76 -0.03 18.44
N CYS A 405 18.07 -0.66 19.58
CA CYS A 405 17.45 -1.89 20.08
C CYS A 405 15.91 -1.88 19.95
N VAL A 406 15.32 -2.99 19.52
CA VAL A 406 13.89 -3.06 19.17
C VAL A 406 13.00 -2.74 20.37
N ASN A 407 13.38 -3.21 21.56
CA ASN A 407 12.64 -2.92 22.78
C ASN A 407 12.97 -1.52 23.31
N THR A 408 12.15 -0.54 22.92
CA THR A 408 12.29 0.87 23.31
C THR A 408 12.37 1.08 24.82
N SER A 409 11.67 0.26 25.62
CA SER A 409 11.68 0.35 27.09
C SER A 409 13.01 -0.06 27.73
N MET A 410 13.81 -0.90 27.05
CA MET A 410 15.07 -1.42 27.57
C MET A 410 16.30 -0.67 27.05
N ARG A 411 16.16 0.22 26.04
CA ARG A 411 17.29 0.95 25.44
C ARG A 411 18.14 1.70 26.46
N GLU A 412 17.51 2.36 27.43
CA GLU A 412 18.24 3.13 28.45
C GLU A 412 19.04 2.19 29.35
N THR A 413 18.41 1.14 29.87
CA THR A 413 19.07 0.11 30.69
C THR A 413 20.26 -0.51 29.97
N VAL A 414 20.08 -0.93 28.71
CA VAL A 414 21.15 -1.52 27.90
C VAL A 414 22.27 -0.51 27.65
N LEU A 415 21.95 0.74 27.29
CA LEU A 415 22.97 1.76 27.05
C LEU A 415 23.74 2.12 28.34
N ARG A 416 23.08 2.17 29.50
CA ARG A 416 23.73 2.34 30.81
C ARG A 416 24.70 1.19 31.12
N LEU A 417 24.30 -0.06 30.90
CA LEU A 417 25.18 -1.23 31.12
C LEU A 417 26.47 -1.16 30.31
N LEU A 418 26.42 -0.65 29.07
CA LEU A 418 27.63 -0.46 28.25
C LEU A 418 28.44 0.78 28.68
N ILE A 419 27.77 1.87 29.06
CA ILE A 419 28.40 3.15 29.42
C ILE A 419 29.05 3.13 30.81
N ASP A 420 28.56 2.29 31.72
CA ASP A 420 29.07 2.13 33.09
C ASP A 420 29.88 0.82 33.26
N ASP A 421 30.26 0.17 32.16
CA ASP A 421 31.18 -0.98 32.17
C ASP A 421 32.54 -0.60 32.77
N THR A 422 32.97 -1.35 33.78
CA THR A 422 34.22 -1.12 34.52
C THR A 422 35.39 -1.93 33.96
N ASN A 423 35.14 -2.91 33.10
CA ASN A 423 36.15 -3.83 32.55
C ASN A 423 36.77 -3.34 31.23
N GLY A 424 36.27 -2.24 30.66
CA GLY A 424 36.83 -1.60 29.47
C GLY A 424 35.97 -0.44 28.96
N THR A 425 36.44 0.26 27.92
CA THR A 425 35.79 1.49 27.43
C THR A 425 35.18 1.32 26.04
N PHE A 426 33.89 1.64 25.91
CA PHE A 426 33.23 1.76 24.61
C PHE A 426 33.49 3.12 23.96
N ASP A 427 33.68 3.11 22.65
CA ASP A 427 33.79 4.30 21.81
C ASP A 427 32.39 4.83 21.47
N LEU A 428 31.91 5.78 22.29
CA LEU A 428 30.64 6.50 22.09
C LEU A 428 30.67 7.44 20.87
N GLU A 429 31.85 7.62 20.27
CA GLU A 429 32.16 8.61 19.25
C GLU A 429 32.46 7.96 17.89
N LYS A 430 32.53 6.62 17.83
CA LYS A 430 32.70 5.84 16.61
C LYS A 430 31.59 6.17 15.62
N ARG A 431 31.96 6.24 14.34
CA ARG A 431 31.02 6.38 13.23
C ARG A 431 30.87 5.08 12.46
N ASN A 432 29.65 4.79 12.04
CA ASN A 432 29.33 3.71 11.11
C ASN A 432 29.64 4.11 9.65
N GLU A 433 29.37 3.23 8.68
CA GLU A 433 29.66 3.49 7.26
C GLU A 433 28.87 4.69 6.69
N GLN A 434 27.73 5.04 7.29
CA GLN A 434 26.93 6.20 6.93
C GLN A 434 27.41 7.50 7.62
N LEU A 435 28.58 7.48 8.26
CA LEU A 435 29.14 8.58 9.07
C LEU A 435 28.25 9.02 10.25
N ILE A 436 27.28 8.18 10.63
CA ILE A 436 26.40 8.38 11.78
C ILE A 436 27.10 7.83 13.02
N ASP A 437 27.04 8.56 14.12
CA ASP A 437 27.51 8.16 15.45
C ASP A 437 26.31 7.82 16.36
N PRO A 438 26.52 7.17 17.53
CA PRO A 438 25.43 6.80 18.43
C PRO A 438 24.54 7.97 18.87
N PHE A 439 25.10 9.17 19.01
CA PHE A 439 24.34 10.35 19.39
C PHE A 439 23.36 10.78 18.28
N MET A 440 23.82 10.77 17.03
CA MET A 440 22.98 11.00 15.86
C MET A 440 21.91 9.90 15.71
N VAL A 441 22.22 8.63 16.01
CA VAL A 441 21.21 7.54 16.08
C VAL A 441 20.12 7.85 17.11
N CYS A 442 20.49 8.23 18.34
CA CYS A 442 19.52 8.63 19.38
C CYS A 442 18.66 9.82 18.95
N THR A 443 19.26 10.78 18.24
CA THR A 443 18.58 11.97 17.70
C THR A 443 17.56 11.60 16.63
N VAL A 444 17.90 10.73 15.68
CA VAL A 444 16.98 10.20 14.65
C VAL A 444 15.85 9.39 15.30
N ASN A 445 16.17 8.59 16.32
CA ASN A 445 15.20 7.83 17.11
C ASN A 445 14.38 8.69 18.09
N GLN A 446 14.59 10.01 18.11
CA GLN A 446 13.90 11.00 18.96
C GLN A 446 13.96 10.67 20.47
N SER A 447 14.97 9.92 20.91
CA SER A 447 15.05 9.40 22.27
C SER A 447 15.79 10.37 23.19
N ILE A 448 15.02 11.21 23.88
CA ILE A 448 15.54 12.29 24.74
C ILE A 448 16.42 11.73 25.85
N ASP A 449 16.02 10.63 26.50
CA ASP A 449 16.75 10.10 27.66
C ASP A 449 18.09 9.46 27.28
N LEU A 450 18.18 8.80 26.12
CA LEU A 450 19.46 8.35 25.57
C LEU A 450 20.35 9.52 25.15
N CYS A 451 19.77 10.60 24.60
CA CYS A 451 20.51 11.82 24.30
C CYS A 451 21.07 12.46 25.58
N ARG A 452 20.27 12.56 26.66
CA ARG A 452 20.73 13.04 27.98
C ARG A 452 21.90 12.21 28.51
N LEU A 453 21.76 10.88 28.51
CA LEU A 453 22.80 9.96 28.99
C LEU A 453 24.12 10.10 28.23
N LEU A 454 24.08 10.32 26.91
CA LEU A 454 25.27 10.56 26.11
C LEU A 454 25.85 11.98 26.34
N ILE A 455 25.01 13.00 26.52
CA ILE A 455 25.44 14.37 26.89
C ILE A 455 26.16 14.37 28.26
N GLU A 456 25.66 13.62 29.24
CA GLU A 456 26.31 13.44 30.56
C GLU A 456 27.73 12.86 30.45
N LYS A 457 28.00 12.08 29.41
CA LYS A 457 29.33 11.49 29.11
C LYS A 457 30.17 12.38 28.17
N ASN A 458 29.75 13.64 27.93
CA ASN A 458 30.43 14.68 27.15
C ASN A 458 30.74 14.33 25.68
N VAL A 459 29.83 13.65 24.98
CA VAL A 459 30.00 13.34 23.54
C VAL A 459 29.91 14.58 22.64
N THR A 460 30.46 14.47 21.43
CA THR A 460 30.63 15.56 20.47
C THR A 460 29.33 15.87 19.70
N LEU A 461 28.55 16.83 20.21
CA LEU A 461 27.25 17.24 19.66
C LEU A 461 27.31 17.98 18.30
N THR A 462 28.50 18.26 17.78
CA THR A 462 28.71 19.02 16.52
C THR A 462 29.01 18.16 15.31
N LYS A 463 29.00 16.84 15.49
CA LYS A 463 29.31 15.84 14.46
C LYS A 463 28.29 15.86 13.32
N LYS A 464 28.79 15.74 12.09
CA LYS A 464 28.01 15.91 10.84
C LYS A 464 27.72 14.58 10.13
N ASP A 465 26.52 14.39 9.63
CA ASP A 465 26.16 13.24 8.78
C ASP A 465 26.64 13.40 7.32
N LEU A 466 26.23 12.50 6.43
CA LEU A 466 26.52 12.51 4.98
C LEU A 466 26.01 13.74 4.21
N PHE A 467 25.11 14.55 4.79
CA PHE A 467 24.60 15.79 4.20
C PHE A 467 25.15 17.03 4.92
N SER A 468 26.22 16.86 5.70
CA SER A 468 26.80 17.88 6.59
C SER A 468 25.87 18.39 7.71
N ARG A 469 24.77 17.69 8.02
CA ARG A 469 23.79 18.06 9.06
C ARG A 469 24.30 17.68 10.45
N GLN A 470 24.13 18.57 11.42
CA GLN A 470 24.37 18.29 12.84
C GLN A 470 23.11 17.74 13.53
N PRO A 471 23.20 17.13 14.73
CA PRO A 471 22.06 16.62 15.47
C PRO A 471 20.94 17.64 15.65
N LEU A 472 21.27 18.93 15.84
CA LEU A 472 20.28 20.00 15.95
C LEU A 472 19.44 20.16 14.66
N HIS A 473 20.02 20.04 13.46
CA HIS A 473 19.26 20.05 12.21
C HIS A 473 18.28 18.88 12.14
N VAL A 474 18.72 17.69 12.56
CA VAL A 474 17.89 16.48 12.56
C VAL A 474 16.77 16.61 13.59
N ALA A 475 17.05 17.07 14.81
CA ALA A 475 16.04 17.30 15.84
C ALA A 475 14.98 18.32 15.39
N CYS A 476 15.38 19.41 14.74
CA CYS A 476 14.45 20.38 14.14
C CYS A 476 13.64 19.79 12.98
N GLN A 477 14.22 18.89 12.18
CA GLN A 477 13.50 18.18 11.11
C GLN A 477 12.44 17.22 11.65
N MET A 478 12.72 16.57 12.79
CA MET A 478 11.81 15.62 13.44
C MET A 478 10.67 16.28 14.22
N GLY A 479 10.73 17.59 14.48
CA GLY A 479 9.68 18.31 15.21
C GLY A 479 9.66 18.03 16.72
N ASN A 480 10.75 17.54 17.30
CA ASN A 480 10.81 17.24 18.73
C ASN A 480 11.32 18.45 19.53
N TYR A 481 10.38 19.25 20.05
CA TYR A 481 10.66 20.47 20.82
C TYR A 481 11.60 20.21 22.02
N ASP A 482 11.35 19.16 22.80
CA ASP A 482 12.12 18.87 24.01
C ASP A 482 13.57 18.48 23.70
N LEU A 483 13.79 17.72 22.61
CA LEU A 483 15.11 17.38 22.11
C LEU A 483 15.85 18.60 21.54
N VAL A 484 15.16 19.47 20.79
CA VAL A 484 15.74 20.73 20.30
C VAL A 484 16.13 21.64 21.49
N SER A 485 15.26 21.76 22.49
CA SER A 485 15.53 22.50 23.72
C SER A 485 16.72 21.95 24.49
N LEU A 486 16.82 20.62 24.66
CA LEU A 486 17.98 19.97 25.27
C LEU A 486 19.28 20.29 24.52
N LEU A 487 19.27 20.22 23.19
CA LEU A 487 20.44 20.49 22.36
C LEU A 487 20.88 21.96 22.40
N ILE A 488 19.94 22.91 22.31
CA ILE A 488 20.25 24.35 22.35
C ILE A 488 20.91 24.76 23.67
N HIS A 489 20.46 24.19 24.79
CA HIS A 489 21.03 24.46 26.12
C HIS A 489 22.27 23.61 26.45
N SER A 490 22.68 22.70 25.55
CA SER A 490 23.87 21.86 25.74
C SER A 490 25.16 22.59 25.32
N PRO A 491 26.29 22.33 26.00
CA PRO A 491 27.55 23.00 25.69
C PRO A 491 28.06 22.67 24.28
N ASN A 492 28.73 23.64 23.66
CA ASN A 492 29.41 23.53 22.36
C ASN A 492 28.52 23.26 21.13
N VAL A 493 27.18 23.33 21.24
CA VAL A 493 26.27 23.24 20.08
C VAL A 493 26.29 24.52 19.25
N ASN A 494 26.48 24.40 17.94
CA ASN A 494 26.48 25.54 17.02
C ASN A 494 25.12 25.68 16.30
N ILE A 495 24.24 26.52 16.86
CA ILE A 495 22.92 26.85 16.28
C ILE A 495 23.03 27.42 14.84
N ASN A 496 24.17 28.03 14.51
CA ASN A 496 24.44 28.66 13.21
C ASN A 496 25.24 27.76 12.25
N ALA A 497 25.38 26.47 12.54
CA ALA A 497 25.99 25.52 11.60
C ALA A 497 25.13 25.35 10.33
N ILE A 498 25.80 25.18 9.20
CA ILE A 498 25.19 24.95 7.88
C ILE A 498 25.48 23.55 7.34
N ASP A 499 24.53 23.00 6.59
CA ASP A 499 24.61 21.73 5.86
C ASP A 499 25.15 21.92 4.42
N ASP A 500 25.19 20.86 3.60
CA ASP A 500 25.66 20.92 2.20
C ASP A 500 24.71 21.68 1.25
N ASN A 501 23.49 21.99 1.72
CA ASN A 501 22.53 22.85 1.04
C ASN A 501 22.58 24.29 1.55
N ASN A 502 23.60 24.67 2.35
CA ASN A 502 23.73 25.99 2.98
C ASN A 502 22.55 26.36 3.92
N ARG A 503 21.87 25.36 4.48
CA ARG A 503 20.74 25.48 5.41
C ARG A 503 21.21 25.32 6.85
N ASN A 504 20.73 26.18 7.75
CA ASN A 504 20.85 25.98 9.20
C ASN A 504 19.60 25.28 9.77
N CYS A 505 19.56 25.05 11.09
CA CYS A 505 18.46 24.35 11.73
C CYS A 505 17.09 25.06 11.61
N LEU A 506 17.06 26.38 11.40
CA LEU A 506 15.83 27.15 11.19
C LEU A 506 15.08 26.72 9.91
N PHE A 507 15.80 26.38 8.83
CA PHE A 507 15.18 25.84 7.61
C PHE A 507 14.41 24.55 7.88
N TYR A 508 14.98 23.67 8.70
CA TYR A 508 14.36 22.40 9.07
C TYR A 508 13.16 22.59 10.00
N ALA A 509 13.26 23.50 10.97
CA ALA A 509 12.14 23.87 11.84
C ALA A 509 10.94 24.45 11.06
N ILE A 510 11.20 25.37 10.12
CA ILE A 510 10.17 25.95 9.24
C ILE A 510 9.56 24.88 8.31
N SER A 511 10.38 23.96 7.80
CA SER A 511 9.91 22.85 6.95
C SER A 511 9.08 21.82 7.70
N CYS A 512 9.34 21.62 8.99
CA CYS A 512 8.51 20.83 9.90
C CYS A 512 7.20 21.56 10.24
N GLY A 513 7.26 22.89 10.37
CA GLY A 513 6.12 23.77 10.60
C GLY A 513 5.76 23.97 12.07
N ASP A 514 6.57 23.49 13.02
CA ASP A 514 6.36 23.73 14.46
C ASP A 514 6.78 25.16 14.85
N GLU A 515 5.77 25.97 15.17
CA GLU A 515 5.92 27.35 15.64
C GLU A 515 6.84 27.46 16.87
N LYS A 516 6.75 26.52 17.83
CA LYS A 516 7.48 26.61 19.10
C LYS A 516 8.98 26.39 18.91
N ILE A 517 9.34 25.50 17.98
CA ILE A 517 10.74 25.25 17.62
C ILE A 517 11.33 26.46 16.90
N VAL A 518 10.55 27.08 16.00
CA VAL A 518 10.96 28.31 15.32
C VAL A 518 11.15 29.45 16.33
N ASP A 519 10.20 29.69 17.22
CA ASP A 519 10.28 30.72 18.25
C ASP A 519 11.50 30.50 19.18
N LEU A 520 11.70 29.28 19.67
CA LEU A 520 12.84 28.91 20.52
C LEU A 520 14.20 29.16 19.83
N LEU A 521 14.32 28.85 18.53
CA LEU A 521 15.53 29.14 17.75
C LEU A 521 15.75 30.65 17.57
N LEU A 522 14.67 31.41 17.35
CA LEU A 522 14.68 32.86 17.17
C LEU A 522 14.93 33.63 18.48
N GLU A 523 14.61 33.05 19.63
CA GLU A 523 15.02 33.53 20.96
C GLU A 523 16.52 33.31 21.21
N ASN A 524 17.07 32.20 20.72
CA ASN A 524 18.49 31.84 20.84
C ASN A 524 19.39 32.39 19.71
N ASN A 525 18.96 33.46 19.04
CA ASN A 525 19.72 34.21 18.03
C ASN A 525 20.24 33.35 16.85
N VAL A 526 19.41 32.43 16.33
CA VAL A 526 19.70 31.77 15.05
C VAL A 526 19.80 32.79 13.91
N THR A 527 20.74 32.58 12.98
CA THR A 527 20.96 33.46 11.83
C THR A 527 19.82 33.31 10.83
N ILE A 528 19.06 34.38 10.62
CA ILE A 528 17.95 34.41 9.66
C ILE A 528 18.43 34.81 8.24
N LYS A 529 19.43 35.69 8.16
CA LYS A 529 19.98 36.26 6.92
C LYS A 529 20.92 35.31 6.18
N ILE A 530 20.38 34.16 5.77
CA ILE A 530 21.05 33.18 4.91
C ILE A 530 20.15 32.75 3.76
N ARG A 531 20.77 32.21 2.72
CA ARG A 531 20.13 31.66 1.52
C ARG A 531 20.59 30.22 1.37
N ASP A 532 19.68 29.30 1.08
CA ASP A 532 20.08 27.93 0.77
C ASP A 532 20.70 27.81 -0.63
N ARG A 533 21.05 26.59 -1.02
CA ARG A 533 21.68 26.27 -2.30
C ARG A 533 20.76 26.47 -3.51
N VAL A 534 19.44 26.48 -3.32
CA VAL A 534 18.49 26.87 -4.38
C VAL A 534 18.58 28.39 -4.54
N GLY A 535 18.59 29.10 -3.42
CA GLY A 535 18.69 30.56 -3.31
C GLY A 535 17.72 31.13 -2.27
N ASP A 536 16.89 30.28 -1.65
CA ASP A 536 15.75 30.72 -0.86
C ASP A 536 16.15 31.04 0.58
N THR A 537 15.48 32.04 1.16
CA THR A 537 15.69 32.44 2.56
C THR A 537 14.65 31.76 3.47
N PRO A 538 14.86 31.72 4.81
CA PRO A 538 13.86 31.20 5.75
C PRO A 538 12.46 31.80 5.55
N LEU A 539 12.38 33.08 5.16
CA LEU A 539 11.11 33.78 4.93
C LEU A 539 10.35 33.24 3.71
N HIS A 540 11.05 32.85 2.64
CA HIS A 540 10.41 32.27 1.45
C HIS A 540 9.75 30.93 1.78
N LEU A 541 10.46 30.06 2.52
CA LEU A 541 9.91 28.78 2.97
C LEU A 541 8.77 28.93 3.97
N ALA A 542 8.86 29.92 4.88
CA ALA A 542 7.78 30.21 5.82
C ALA A 542 6.50 30.66 5.11
N VAL A 543 6.62 31.48 4.06
CA VAL A 543 5.49 31.87 3.20
C VAL A 543 4.96 30.67 2.41
N GLN A 544 5.82 29.85 1.77
CA GLN A 544 5.37 28.69 0.99
C GLN A 544 4.76 27.54 1.83
N HIS A 545 4.83 27.60 3.16
CA HIS A 545 4.36 26.54 4.04
C HIS A 545 2.83 26.36 3.99
N LYS A 546 2.34 25.14 3.82
CA LYS A 546 0.93 24.88 3.45
C LYS A 546 -0.11 25.21 4.52
N THR A 547 0.24 25.09 5.81
CA THR A 547 -0.72 25.22 6.93
C THR A 547 -0.37 26.41 7.84
N ASN A 548 0.85 26.41 8.38
CA ASN A 548 1.27 27.37 9.41
C ASN A 548 1.94 28.66 8.88
N ALA A 549 1.86 28.96 7.58
CA ALA A 549 2.61 30.08 6.97
C ALA A 549 2.41 31.42 7.68
N PHE A 550 1.19 31.76 8.11
CA PHE A 550 0.91 33.00 8.84
C PHE A 550 1.75 33.14 10.11
N LYS A 551 1.79 32.11 10.95
CA LYS A 551 2.51 32.14 12.22
C LYS A 551 4.02 32.13 12.00
N LEU A 552 4.52 31.21 11.17
CA LEU A 552 5.94 31.11 10.83
C LEU A 552 6.48 32.43 10.24
N THR A 553 5.69 33.06 9.35
CA THR A 553 6.02 34.38 8.79
C THR A 553 5.97 35.48 9.84
N SER A 554 5.02 35.43 10.79
CA SER A 554 4.93 36.39 11.90
C SER A 554 6.17 36.33 12.80
N SER A 555 6.53 35.15 13.30
CA SER A 555 7.70 34.96 14.17
C SER A 555 9.00 35.45 13.53
N LEU A 556 9.18 35.19 12.23
CA LEU A 556 10.34 35.71 11.48
C LEU A 556 10.30 37.25 11.35
N LEU A 557 9.15 37.83 10.99
CA LEU A 557 9.00 39.27 10.80
C LEU A 557 9.02 40.06 12.12
N GLU A 558 8.85 39.45 13.28
CA GLU A 558 9.07 40.13 14.56
C GLU A 558 10.55 40.49 14.77
N LYS A 559 11.49 39.69 14.25
CA LYS A 559 12.93 39.97 14.32
C LYS A 559 13.34 40.95 13.20
N GLN A 560 14.22 41.91 13.55
CA GLN A 560 14.72 42.90 12.57
C GLN A 560 15.42 42.24 11.36
N ASP A 561 16.11 41.12 11.59
CA ASP A 561 16.77 40.38 10.52
C ASP A 561 15.80 39.71 9.55
N GLY A 562 14.62 39.27 10.00
CA GLY A 562 13.56 38.76 9.13
C GLY A 562 12.91 39.88 8.31
N LYS A 563 12.67 41.06 8.91
CA LYS A 563 12.17 42.23 8.17
C LYS A 563 13.10 42.66 7.03
N ALA A 564 14.41 42.51 7.21
CA ALA A 564 15.38 42.81 6.16
C ALA A 564 15.27 41.89 4.92
N LEU A 565 14.63 40.72 5.06
CA LEU A 565 14.44 39.76 3.96
C LEU A 565 13.13 39.95 3.20
N ILE A 566 12.26 40.88 3.61
CA ILE A 566 10.88 40.99 3.10
C ILE A 566 10.78 41.27 1.60
N ASN A 567 11.83 41.85 1.01
CA ASN A 567 11.93 42.23 -0.40
C ASN A 567 13.07 41.52 -1.15
N GLU A 568 13.78 40.61 -0.48
CA GLU A 568 14.79 39.76 -1.11
C GLU A 568 14.08 38.78 -2.08
N PRO A 569 14.56 38.61 -3.31
CA PRO A 569 13.98 37.62 -4.24
C PRO A 569 14.45 36.20 -3.90
N ALA A 570 13.61 35.20 -4.20
CA ALA A 570 13.93 33.78 -4.28
C ALA A 570 14.82 33.46 -5.49
N ALA A 571 15.16 32.18 -5.66
CA ALA A 571 15.98 31.69 -6.76
C ALA A 571 15.41 31.96 -8.18
N ASP A 572 14.09 31.91 -8.32
CA ASP A 572 13.32 32.19 -9.53
C ASP A 572 13.01 33.70 -9.72
N GLY A 573 13.45 34.54 -8.80
CA GLY A 573 13.14 35.98 -8.76
C GLY A 573 11.89 36.34 -7.96
N MET A 574 11.08 35.37 -7.52
CA MET A 574 9.86 35.63 -6.76
C MET A 574 10.17 36.23 -5.39
N LYS A 575 9.59 37.40 -5.08
CA LYS A 575 9.65 37.95 -3.72
C LYS A 575 8.59 37.31 -2.81
N PRO A 576 8.75 37.36 -1.47
CA PRO A 576 7.81 36.77 -0.52
C PRO A 576 6.34 37.18 -0.75
N LEU A 577 6.08 38.43 -1.15
CA LEU A 577 4.72 38.90 -1.46
C LEU A 577 4.10 38.25 -2.71
N LEU A 578 4.91 37.95 -3.73
CA LEU A 578 4.46 37.26 -4.95
C LEU A 578 4.10 35.80 -4.62
N LEU A 579 4.96 35.12 -3.85
CA LEU A 579 4.71 33.76 -3.37
C LEU A 579 3.44 33.66 -2.50
N ALA A 580 3.21 34.63 -1.61
CA ALA A 580 2.00 34.66 -0.77
C ALA A 580 0.71 34.88 -1.59
N ALA A 581 0.79 35.68 -2.65
CA ALA A 581 -0.32 35.94 -3.56
C ALA A 581 -0.66 34.73 -4.45
N GLU A 582 0.35 34.06 -5.00
CA GLU A 582 0.19 32.81 -5.77
C GLU A 582 -0.30 31.66 -4.87
N GLY A 583 0.25 31.54 -3.66
CA GLY A 583 -0.08 30.49 -2.68
C GLY A 583 -1.48 30.58 -2.03
N LYS A 584 -2.33 31.54 -2.44
CA LYS A 584 -3.68 31.77 -1.89
C LYS A 584 -3.69 32.06 -0.37
N GLN A 585 -2.74 32.86 0.13
CA GLN A 585 -2.57 33.15 1.56
C GLN A 585 -2.85 34.62 1.94
N PRO A 586 -4.12 35.03 2.08
CA PRO A 586 -4.47 36.44 2.25
C PRO A 586 -3.97 37.04 3.56
N GLU A 587 -3.99 36.29 4.66
CA GLU A 587 -3.49 36.78 5.96
C GLU A 587 -1.96 37.00 5.93
N VAL A 588 -1.22 36.23 5.12
CA VAL A 588 0.24 36.40 4.89
C VAL A 588 0.50 37.59 3.97
N VAL A 589 -0.27 37.76 2.89
CA VAL A 589 -0.23 38.95 2.02
C VAL A 589 -0.42 40.22 2.84
N TYR A 590 -1.43 40.29 3.71
CA TYR A 590 -1.67 41.43 4.59
C TYR A 590 -0.50 41.68 5.56
N LEU A 591 0.03 40.61 6.18
CA LEU A 591 1.16 40.69 7.11
C LEU A 591 2.44 41.22 6.44
N LEU A 592 2.71 40.82 5.20
CA LEU A 592 3.84 41.28 4.40
C LEU A 592 3.69 42.76 4.01
N ILE A 593 2.51 43.16 3.50
CA ILE A 593 2.21 44.58 3.18
C ILE A 593 2.42 45.45 4.43
N LYS A 594 1.86 45.04 5.58
CA LYS A 594 1.97 45.75 6.86
C LYS A 594 3.42 45.92 7.35
N ASN A 595 4.33 45.03 6.97
CA ASN A 595 5.75 45.09 7.35
C ASN A 595 6.66 45.75 6.28
N GLY A 596 6.08 46.32 5.20
CA GLY A 596 6.85 47.08 4.19
C GLY A 596 7.31 46.26 2.99
N ALA A 597 6.59 45.20 2.63
CA ALA A 597 6.81 44.50 1.36
C ALA A 597 6.58 45.44 0.16
N ASP A 598 7.41 45.31 -0.87
CA ASP A 598 7.33 46.03 -2.12
C ASP A 598 6.14 45.51 -2.95
N VAL A 599 5.01 46.19 -2.80
CA VAL A 599 3.76 45.89 -3.51
C VAL A 599 3.88 46.04 -5.03
N LYS A 600 4.90 46.75 -5.54
CA LYS A 600 5.14 46.93 -6.98
C LYS A 600 6.09 45.90 -7.57
N ALA A 601 6.54 44.95 -6.77
CA ALA A 601 7.32 43.82 -7.25
C ALA A 601 6.60 43.05 -8.36
N VAL A 602 7.40 42.54 -9.30
CA VAL A 602 6.94 41.70 -10.40
C VAL A 602 7.82 40.46 -10.53
N ASP A 603 7.26 39.40 -11.09
CA ASP A 603 7.98 38.17 -11.44
C ASP A 603 8.66 38.26 -12.83
N SER A 604 9.12 37.11 -13.33
CA SER A 604 9.73 36.99 -14.67
C SER A 604 8.77 37.24 -15.85
N GLU A 605 7.45 37.13 -15.66
CA GLU A 605 6.42 37.47 -16.65
C GLU A 605 5.93 38.93 -16.50
N HIS A 606 6.61 39.75 -15.67
CA HIS A 606 6.16 41.07 -15.25
C HIS A 606 4.78 41.07 -14.54
N GLN A 607 4.36 39.95 -13.96
CA GLN A 607 3.13 39.85 -13.17
C GLN A 607 3.34 40.43 -11.77
N THR A 608 2.52 41.42 -11.41
CA THR A 608 2.45 41.93 -10.02
C THR A 608 1.75 40.92 -9.10
N ALA A 609 1.89 41.10 -7.79
CA ALA A 609 1.13 40.32 -6.80
C ALA A 609 -0.39 40.30 -7.06
N LEU A 610 -0.95 41.37 -7.65
CA LEU A 610 -2.37 41.44 -8.00
C LEU A 610 -2.75 40.50 -9.16
N HIS A 611 -1.87 40.32 -10.16
CA HIS A 611 -2.08 39.34 -11.23
C HIS A 611 -2.11 37.91 -10.66
N LEU A 612 -1.13 37.58 -9.81
CA LEU A 612 -1.01 36.27 -9.16
C LEU A 612 -2.19 35.99 -8.21
N ALA A 613 -2.64 36.98 -7.45
CA ALA A 613 -3.81 36.85 -6.57
C ALA A 613 -5.13 36.64 -7.34
N CYS A 614 -5.27 37.26 -8.52
CA CYS A 614 -6.41 37.00 -9.41
C CYS A 614 -6.34 35.60 -10.02
N LYS A 615 -5.15 35.16 -10.46
CA LYS A 615 -4.89 33.82 -11.00
C LYS A 615 -5.09 32.70 -9.95
N SER A 616 -4.81 32.97 -8.68
CA SER A 616 -4.99 32.02 -7.56
C SER A 616 -6.42 31.99 -6.99
N ASP A 617 -7.35 32.75 -7.56
CA ASP A 617 -8.74 32.86 -7.11
C ASP A 617 -8.81 33.30 -5.62
N CYS A 618 -8.06 34.35 -5.26
CA CYS A 618 -7.98 34.80 -3.87
C CYS A 618 -8.55 36.21 -3.67
N MET A 619 -9.88 36.32 -3.67
CA MET A 619 -10.62 37.56 -3.47
C MET A 619 -10.14 38.39 -2.24
N LYS A 620 -9.81 37.74 -1.11
CA LYS A 620 -9.22 38.43 0.05
C LYS A 620 -7.83 39.02 -0.22
N SER A 621 -6.95 38.30 -0.94
CA SER A 621 -5.62 38.81 -1.29
C SER A 621 -5.74 39.99 -2.26
N VAL A 622 -6.65 39.88 -3.23
CA VAL A 622 -6.99 40.95 -4.17
C VAL A 622 -7.47 42.20 -3.42
N PHE A 623 -8.42 42.05 -2.49
CA PHE A 623 -8.86 43.12 -1.59
C PHE A 623 -7.70 43.75 -0.81
N TYR A 624 -6.85 42.95 -0.14
CA TYR A 624 -5.72 43.49 0.63
C TYR A 624 -4.66 44.20 -0.24
N LEU A 625 -4.40 43.70 -1.45
CA LEU A 625 -3.45 44.31 -2.38
C LEU A 625 -3.96 45.64 -2.94
N ILE A 626 -5.26 45.77 -3.18
CA ILE A 626 -5.87 47.03 -3.66
C ILE A 626 -5.98 48.03 -2.50
N GLU A 627 -6.68 47.68 -1.42
CA GLU A 627 -7.02 48.62 -0.34
C GLU A 627 -5.80 49.05 0.50
N PHE A 628 -4.88 48.12 0.81
CA PHE A 628 -3.70 48.41 1.63
C PHE A 628 -2.41 48.56 0.82
N GLY A 629 -2.33 47.96 -0.38
CA GLY A 629 -1.17 48.10 -1.27
C GLY A 629 -1.24 49.28 -2.23
N ASN A 630 -2.42 49.88 -2.45
CA ASN A 630 -2.65 50.97 -3.42
C ASN A 630 -2.11 50.61 -4.82
N LEU A 631 -2.33 49.35 -5.22
CA LEU A 631 -1.92 48.80 -6.50
C LEU A 631 -2.83 49.29 -7.64
N ASN A 632 -2.22 49.67 -8.76
CA ASN A 632 -2.96 50.00 -9.96
C ASN A 632 -3.58 48.72 -10.56
N VAL A 633 -4.91 48.65 -10.56
CA VAL A 633 -5.69 47.52 -11.10
C VAL A 633 -5.56 47.33 -12.62
N ASN A 634 -4.85 48.25 -13.30
CA ASN A 634 -4.61 48.25 -14.74
C ASN A 634 -3.11 48.15 -15.11
N GLU A 635 -2.24 47.68 -14.21
CA GLU A 635 -0.85 47.32 -14.59
C GLU A 635 -0.83 46.21 -15.64
N LEU A 636 0.19 46.19 -16.50
CA LEU A 636 0.31 45.25 -17.62
C LEU A 636 1.49 44.28 -17.41
N ASN A 637 1.25 42.98 -17.58
CA ASN A 637 2.30 41.96 -17.65
C ASN A 637 3.00 41.93 -19.03
N CYS A 638 3.95 41.01 -19.23
CA CYS A 638 4.69 40.88 -20.51
C CYS A 638 3.80 40.56 -21.72
N TYR A 639 2.65 39.90 -21.50
CA TYR A 639 1.63 39.61 -22.51
C TYR A 639 0.64 40.78 -22.72
N ARG A 640 0.91 41.96 -22.14
CA ARG A 640 0.00 43.14 -22.12
C ARG A 640 -1.37 42.85 -21.47
N GLN A 641 -1.45 41.84 -20.61
CA GLN A 641 -2.67 41.52 -19.87
C GLN A 641 -2.68 42.30 -18.56
N THR A 642 -3.85 42.80 -18.18
CA THR A 642 -4.16 43.33 -16.84
C THR A 642 -4.66 42.23 -15.90
N PRO A 643 -4.65 42.42 -14.57
CA PRO A 643 -5.12 41.40 -13.60
C PRO A 643 -6.51 40.82 -13.89
N ILE A 644 -7.41 41.63 -14.46
CA ILE A 644 -8.76 41.22 -14.83
C ILE A 644 -8.79 40.12 -15.92
N PHE A 645 -7.77 39.99 -16.78
CA PHE A 645 -7.67 38.84 -17.69
C PHE A 645 -7.58 37.51 -16.94
N HIS A 646 -6.85 37.47 -15.83
CA HIS A 646 -6.74 36.27 -15.00
C HIS A 646 -8.05 35.99 -14.23
N ALA A 647 -8.75 37.03 -13.76
CA ALA A 647 -10.08 36.87 -13.16
C ALA A 647 -11.11 36.30 -14.16
N TYR A 648 -11.08 36.73 -15.43
CA TYR A 648 -11.93 36.17 -16.49
C TYR A 648 -11.62 34.69 -16.80
N ALA A 649 -10.39 34.24 -16.57
CA ALA A 649 -9.97 32.84 -16.78
C ALA A 649 -10.41 31.90 -15.64
N VAL A 650 -10.63 32.43 -14.44
CA VAL A 650 -10.96 31.67 -13.21
C VAL A 650 -12.44 31.29 -13.11
N ASN A 651 -13.32 31.95 -13.86
CA ASN A 651 -14.79 31.83 -13.78
C ASN A 651 -15.44 32.37 -12.48
N ASP A 652 -14.73 33.16 -11.67
CA ASP A 652 -15.34 33.92 -10.57
C ASP A 652 -15.87 35.26 -11.08
N PHE A 653 -17.18 35.48 -10.94
CA PHE A 653 -17.83 36.72 -11.35
C PHE A 653 -17.76 37.81 -10.28
N ASP A 654 -17.72 37.45 -9.00
CA ASP A 654 -17.68 38.40 -7.90
C ASP A 654 -16.30 39.08 -7.83
N LEU A 655 -15.23 38.31 -8.08
CA LEU A 655 -13.87 38.86 -8.29
C LEU A 655 -13.82 39.84 -9.48
N VAL A 656 -14.44 39.48 -10.62
CA VAL A 656 -14.51 40.38 -11.79
C VAL A 656 -15.29 41.66 -11.46
N GLN A 657 -16.45 41.55 -10.81
CA GLN A 657 -17.24 42.71 -10.38
C GLN A 657 -16.44 43.60 -9.42
N TYR A 658 -15.72 43.02 -8.47
CA TYR A 658 -14.90 43.78 -7.52
C TYR A 658 -13.81 44.57 -8.25
N LEU A 659 -13.02 43.92 -9.12
CA LEU A 659 -12.00 44.59 -9.94
C LEU A 659 -12.58 45.75 -10.76
N VAL A 660 -13.74 45.57 -11.39
CA VAL A 660 -14.43 46.64 -12.12
C VAL A 660 -14.87 47.77 -11.19
N SER A 661 -15.36 47.47 -9.98
CA SER A 661 -15.72 48.50 -9.00
C SER A 661 -14.52 49.29 -8.48
N CYS A 662 -13.33 48.66 -8.43
CA CYS A 662 -12.03 49.29 -8.17
C CYS A 662 -11.43 50.04 -9.39
N GLY A 663 -12.12 50.10 -10.54
CA GLY A 663 -11.69 50.84 -11.71
C GLY A 663 -10.88 50.06 -12.75
N ALA A 664 -10.99 48.72 -12.78
CA ALA A 664 -10.40 47.91 -13.84
C ALA A 664 -11.05 48.22 -15.21
N ARG A 665 -10.20 48.36 -16.23
CA ARG A 665 -10.59 48.72 -17.59
C ARG A 665 -10.90 47.50 -18.44
N LEU A 666 -12.09 47.52 -19.04
CA LEU A 666 -12.59 46.47 -19.94
C LEU A 666 -12.16 46.66 -21.42
N ASP A 667 -11.52 47.79 -21.75
CA ASP A 667 -11.11 48.16 -23.11
C ASP A 667 -9.60 47.94 -23.40
N LEU A 668 -8.86 47.40 -22.44
CA LEU A 668 -7.45 47.07 -22.59
C LEU A 668 -7.28 45.73 -23.32
N ARG A 669 -6.18 45.60 -24.07
CA ARG A 669 -5.91 44.49 -24.98
C ARG A 669 -4.58 43.82 -24.67
N ASP A 670 -4.56 42.50 -24.78
CA ASP A 670 -3.34 41.71 -24.68
C ASP A 670 -2.43 41.82 -25.93
N SER A 671 -1.37 41.01 -25.98
CA SER A 671 -0.40 40.96 -27.07
C SER A 671 -1.01 40.52 -28.41
N GLN A 672 -2.04 39.68 -28.40
CA GLN A 672 -2.82 39.22 -29.57
C GLN A 672 -4.02 40.14 -29.89
N ASN A 673 -4.09 41.28 -29.19
CA ASN A 673 -5.13 42.30 -29.23
C ASN A 673 -6.54 41.85 -28.77
N TYR A 674 -6.67 40.74 -28.04
CA TYR A 674 -7.93 40.32 -27.42
C TYR A 674 -8.28 41.19 -26.21
N LEU A 675 -9.56 41.55 -26.08
CA LEU A 675 -10.15 42.10 -24.84
C LEU A 675 -10.44 41.00 -23.81
N PRO A 676 -10.56 41.32 -22.50
CA PRO A 676 -10.86 40.33 -21.44
C PRO A 676 -12.08 39.45 -21.73
N ILE A 677 -13.15 40.02 -22.30
CA ILE A 677 -14.37 39.28 -22.65
C ILE A 677 -14.15 38.20 -23.70
N HIS A 678 -13.22 38.36 -24.64
CA HIS A 678 -12.89 37.30 -25.57
C HIS A 678 -12.26 36.12 -24.82
N MET A 679 -11.32 36.39 -23.91
CA MET A 679 -10.67 35.36 -23.10
C MET A 679 -11.66 34.66 -22.15
N GLY A 680 -12.55 35.38 -21.48
CA GLY A 680 -13.59 34.76 -20.66
C GLY A 680 -14.54 33.87 -21.46
N LEU A 681 -14.97 34.32 -22.65
CA LEU A 681 -15.78 33.49 -23.54
C LEU A 681 -15.02 32.25 -24.02
N ILE A 682 -13.74 32.40 -24.39
CA ILE A 682 -12.86 31.29 -24.84
C ILE A 682 -12.67 30.23 -23.73
N LEU A 683 -12.41 30.66 -22.49
CA LEU A 683 -11.97 29.79 -21.39
C LEU A 683 -13.12 29.23 -20.54
N SER A 684 -14.26 29.92 -20.48
CA SER A 684 -15.42 29.49 -19.69
C SER A 684 -16.28 28.47 -20.44
N GLU A 685 -16.80 27.46 -19.75
CA GLU A 685 -17.86 26.58 -20.31
C GLU A 685 -19.28 27.01 -19.88
N HIS A 686 -19.43 27.77 -18.80
CA HIS A 686 -20.72 28.03 -18.15
C HIS A 686 -21.49 29.19 -18.81
N GLU A 687 -22.65 28.91 -19.42
CA GLU A 687 -23.47 29.95 -20.08
C GLU A 687 -23.83 31.10 -19.12
N ASP A 688 -24.25 30.83 -17.88
CA ASP A 688 -24.67 31.86 -16.91
C ASP A 688 -23.55 32.85 -16.53
N TYR A 689 -22.31 32.36 -16.35
CA TYR A 689 -21.14 33.21 -16.12
C TYR A 689 -20.88 34.12 -17.33
N ASN A 690 -20.99 33.58 -18.54
CA ASN A 690 -20.78 34.33 -19.77
C ASN A 690 -21.88 35.39 -20.00
N LEU A 691 -23.14 35.10 -19.65
CA LEU A 691 -24.24 36.08 -19.66
C LEU A 691 -23.94 37.24 -18.70
N ASN A 692 -23.55 36.92 -17.48
CA ASN A 692 -23.15 37.88 -16.45
C ASN A 692 -21.95 38.74 -16.89
N LEU A 693 -20.92 38.15 -17.51
CA LEU A 693 -19.78 38.88 -18.09
C LEU A 693 -20.20 39.85 -19.19
N ILE A 694 -21.12 39.46 -20.08
CA ILE A 694 -21.64 40.34 -21.15
C ILE A 694 -22.41 41.52 -20.54
N ASP A 695 -23.19 41.29 -19.49
CA ASP A 695 -23.98 42.34 -18.82
C ASP A 695 -23.14 43.39 -18.08
N LEU A 696 -21.84 43.15 -17.86
CA LEU A 696 -20.89 44.18 -17.43
C LEU A 696 -20.62 45.23 -18.52
N TYR A 697 -20.72 44.87 -19.80
CA TYR A 697 -20.41 45.76 -20.93
C TYR A 697 -21.58 46.66 -21.33
N LYS A 698 -22.70 46.64 -20.59
CA LYS A 698 -23.87 47.50 -20.86
C LYS A 698 -23.53 49.00 -20.83
N ASN A 699 -24.43 49.80 -21.40
CA ASN A 699 -24.29 51.26 -21.54
C ASN A 699 -23.08 51.69 -22.39
N LYS A 700 -22.00 52.19 -21.76
CA LYS A 700 -20.89 52.86 -22.47
C LYS A 700 -19.94 51.90 -23.18
N HIS A 701 -19.96 50.61 -22.82
CA HIS A 701 -19.02 49.60 -23.31
C HIS A 701 -19.60 48.66 -24.36
N VAL A 702 -20.87 48.83 -24.76
CA VAL A 702 -21.59 47.92 -25.68
C VAL A 702 -20.86 47.74 -27.02
N LYS A 703 -20.17 48.79 -27.50
CA LYS A 703 -19.36 48.72 -28.73
C LYS A 703 -18.23 47.70 -28.68
N LEU A 704 -17.77 47.31 -27.50
CA LEU A 704 -16.73 46.28 -27.32
C LEU A 704 -17.29 44.86 -27.54
N LEU A 705 -18.61 44.67 -27.52
CA LEU A 705 -19.26 43.39 -27.85
C LEU A 705 -19.25 43.07 -29.35
N ASP A 706 -18.89 44.05 -30.18
CA ASP A 706 -18.67 43.95 -31.63
C ASP A 706 -17.20 44.11 -32.02
N ASP A 707 -16.26 44.08 -31.06
CA ASP A 707 -14.87 44.32 -31.36
C ASP A 707 -14.23 43.17 -32.17
N GLU A 708 -13.80 43.49 -33.38
CA GLU A 708 -13.11 42.59 -34.31
C GLU A 708 -11.59 42.88 -34.37
N ASN A 709 -11.03 43.66 -33.44
CA ASN A 709 -9.65 44.16 -33.54
C ASN A 709 -8.60 43.22 -32.89
N ASN A 710 -8.82 41.90 -32.92
CA ASN A 710 -7.85 40.87 -32.54
C ASN A 710 -7.26 40.17 -33.78
N GLU A 711 -6.17 39.41 -33.62
CA GLU A 711 -5.43 38.77 -34.75
C GLU A 711 -6.31 37.93 -35.70
N CYS A 712 -7.38 37.32 -35.18
CA CYS A 712 -8.28 36.47 -35.96
C CYS A 712 -9.58 37.17 -36.39
N HIS A 713 -9.75 38.45 -36.06
CA HIS A 713 -10.99 39.23 -36.23
C HIS A 713 -12.24 38.56 -35.61
N MET A 714 -12.07 37.89 -34.48
CA MET A 714 -13.11 37.12 -33.78
C MET A 714 -13.94 38.03 -32.86
N THR A 715 -15.22 38.27 -33.17
CA THR A 715 -16.11 38.95 -32.21
C THR A 715 -16.61 38.01 -31.11
N PRO A 716 -17.06 38.53 -29.95
CA PRO A 716 -17.73 37.76 -28.89
C PRO A 716 -18.87 36.86 -29.38
N LEU A 717 -19.63 37.31 -30.38
CA LEU A 717 -20.68 36.50 -31.02
C LEU A 717 -20.11 35.28 -31.75
N ILE A 718 -19.01 35.45 -32.50
CA ILE A 718 -18.39 34.35 -33.24
C ILE A 718 -17.81 33.31 -32.26
N LEU A 719 -17.21 33.75 -31.15
CA LEU A 719 -16.73 32.85 -30.08
C LEU A 719 -17.88 32.05 -29.44
N ALA A 720 -19.00 32.71 -29.13
CA ALA A 720 -20.20 32.03 -28.61
C ALA A 720 -20.79 31.00 -29.62
N CYS A 721 -20.78 31.34 -30.92
CA CYS A 721 -21.15 30.42 -31.99
C CYS A 721 -20.15 29.25 -32.16
N MET A 722 -18.83 29.49 -32.03
CA MET A 722 -17.81 28.43 -32.09
C MET A 722 -17.95 27.38 -30.99
N GLN A 723 -18.51 27.76 -29.83
CA GLN A 723 -18.67 26.89 -28.68
C GLN A 723 -20.09 26.31 -28.54
N GLY A 724 -21.04 26.72 -29.40
CA GLY A 724 -22.44 26.27 -29.33
C GLY A 724 -23.24 26.81 -28.14
N LYS A 725 -22.84 27.96 -27.58
CA LYS A 725 -23.49 28.59 -26.40
C LYS A 725 -24.76 29.35 -26.78
N PHE A 726 -25.84 28.63 -27.10
CA PHE A 726 -27.08 29.22 -27.63
C PHE A 726 -27.67 30.36 -26.78
N ASN A 727 -27.68 30.23 -25.44
CA ASN A 727 -28.22 31.28 -24.58
C ASN A 727 -27.37 32.56 -24.65
N VAL A 728 -26.05 32.42 -24.76
CA VAL A 728 -25.10 33.54 -24.93
C VAL A 728 -25.29 34.23 -26.28
N VAL A 729 -25.44 33.45 -27.36
CA VAL A 729 -25.77 33.97 -28.71
C VAL A 729 -27.07 34.77 -28.69
N LYS A 730 -28.12 34.21 -28.09
CA LYS A 730 -29.44 34.84 -27.95
C LYS A 730 -29.36 36.15 -27.16
N HIS A 731 -28.60 36.18 -26.06
CA HIS A 731 -28.43 37.35 -25.20
C HIS A 731 -27.70 38.50 -25.90
N LEU A 732 -26.59 38.21 -26.58
CA LEU A 732 -25.84 39.20 -27.38
C LEU A 732 -26.73 39.85 -28.44
N ILE A 733 -27.50 39.05 -29.18
CA ILE A 733 -28.32 39.55 -30.30
C ILE A 733 -29.53 40.34 -29.81
N LEU A 734 -30.32 39.80 -28.88
CA LEU A 734 -31.57 40.44 -28.45
C LEU A 734 -31.34 41.71 -27.63
N ASN A 735 -30.38 41.67 -26.69
CA ASN A 735 -30.21 42.74 -25.70
C ASN A 735 -29.19 43.80 -26.15
N TYR A 736 -28.19 43.41 -26.95
CA TYR A 736 -27.08 44.29 -27.33
C TYR A 736 -26.98 44.59 -28.83
N LYS A 737 -27.73 43.89 -29.69
CA LYS A 737 -27.82 44.13 -31.15
C LYS A 737 -26.48 44.07 -31.89
N VAL A 738 -25.64 43.12 -31.49
CA VAL A 738 -24.34 42.83 -32.12
C VAL A 738 -24.45 42.54 -33.62
N ASN A 739 -23.37 42.75 -34.35
CA ASN A 739 -23.24 42.52 -35.79
C ASN A 739 -23.21 41.02 -36.12
N VAL A 740 -24.38 40.45 -36.44
CA VAL A 740 -24.54 39.06 -36.89
C VAL A 740 -23.84 38.73 -38.22
N LEU A 741 -23.29 39.72 -38.93
CA LEU A 741 -22.57 39.58 -40.20
C LEU A 741 -21.07 39.88 -40.08
N ALA A 742 -20.52 40.00 -38.87
CA ALA A 742 -19.08 40.15 -38.64
C ALA A 742 -18.28 39.02 -39.32
N LYS A 743 -17.07 39.31 -39.79
CA LYS A 743 -16.21 38.37 -40.53
C LYS A 743 -14.83 38.25 -39.88
N CYS A 744 -14.41 37.01 -39.65
CA CYS A 744 -13.05 36.70 -39.19
C CYS A 744 -12.00 36.91 -40.31
N SER A 745 -10.72 36.77 -39.97
CA SER A 745 -9.60 36.88 -40.92
C SER A 745 -9.65 35.88 -42.09
N ASN A 746 -10.33 34.74 -41.91
CA ASN A 746 -10.61 33.75 -42.96
C ASN A 746 -11.91 34.03 -43.76
N GLY A 747 -12.61 35.14 -43.48
CA GLY A 747 -13.88 35.52 -44.12
C GLY A 747 -15.14 34.84 -43.55
N HIS A 748 -15.01 33.92 -42.59
CA HIS A 748 -16.15 33.23 -41.97
C HIS A 748 -16.95 34.15 -41.03
N THR A 749 -18.25 33.92 -40.97
CA THR A 749 -19.24 34.65 -40.14
C THR A 749 -19.70 33.80 -38.95
N PRO A 750 -20.44 34.34 -37.95
CA PRO A 750 -21.04 33.53 -36.88
C PRO A 750 -21.82 32.31 -37.40
N LEU A 751 -22.51 32.48 -38.54
CA LEU A 751 -23.29 31.41 -39.18
C LEU A 751 -22.42 30.30 -39.77
N HIS A 752 -21.25 30.62 -40.34
CA HIS A 752 -20.31 29.60 -40.78
C HIS A 752 -19.93 28.71 -39.59
N TYR A 753 -19.47 29.30 -38.49
CA TYR A 753 -19.06 28.56 -37.30
C TYR A 753 -20.20 27.78 -36.66
N ALA A 754 -21.42 28.33 -36.62
CA ALA A 754 -22.61 27.60 -36.17
C ALA A 754 -22.88 26.32 -37.01
N CYS A 755 -22.58 26.34 -38.32
CA CYS A 755 -22.72 25.18 -39.20
C CYS A 755 -21.56 24.18 -39.10
N LEU A 756 -20.42 24.58 -38.52
CA LEU A 756 -19.28 23.70 -38.22
C LEU A 756 -19.45 22.94 -36.89
N LEU A 757 -20.44 23.30 -36.07
CA LEU A 757 -20.74 22.62 -34.81
C LEU A 757 -21.37 21.23 -35.03
N LYS A 758 -20.80 20.20 -34.38
CA LYS A 758 -21.48 18.90 -34.15
C LYS A 758 -22.44 18.91 -32.94
N ASN A 759 -22.82 20.08 -32.42
CA ASN A 759 -23.58 20.23 -31.16
C ASN A 759 -25.11 20.08 -31.42
N PRO A 760 -25.90 19.41 -30.56
CA PRO A 760 -27.36 19.33 -30.71
C PRO A 760 -28.06 20.69 -30.84
N LYS A 761 -27.56 21.76 -30.18
CA LYS A 761 -28.10 23.12 -30.27
C LYS A 761 -27.69 23.87 -31.56
N ALA A 762 -26.91 23.26 -32.46
CA ALA A 762 -26.40 23.93 -33.66
C ALA A 762 -27.52 24.42 -34.59
N LEU A 763 -28.57 23.60 -34.77
CA LEU A 763 -29.75 23.99 -35.57
C LEU A 763 -30.49 25.19 -34.94
N ASP A 764 -30.69 25.18 -33.62
CA ASP A 764 -31.32 26.30 -32.90
C ASP A 764 -30.53 27.61 -33.10
N ILE A 765 -29.19 27.54 -33.05
CA ILE A 765 -28.30 28.69 -33.31
C ILE A 765 -28.42 29.16 -34.77
N ILE A 766 -28.45 28.23 -35.74
CA ILE A 766 -28.57 28.52 -37.17
C ILE A 766 -29.90 29.21 -37.49
N GLU A 767 -31.02 28.64 -37.05
CA GLU A 767 -32.36 29.21 -37.24
C GLU A 767 -32.44 30.62 -36.62
N PHE A 768 -31.99 30.74 -35.36
CA PHE A 768 -32.00 32.01 -34.64
C PHE A 768 -31.13 33.10 -35.30
N LEU A 769 -29.94 32.75 -35.82
CA LEU A 769 -29.09 33.70 -36.55
C LEU A 769 -29.75 34.18 -37.85
N MET A 770 -30.41 33.29 -38.59
CA MET A 770 -31.11 33.64 -39.83
C MET A 770 -32.30 34.58 -39.57
N ASP A 771 -33.13 34.27 -38.57
CA ASP A 771 -34.27 35.09 -38.15
C ASP A 771 -33.86 36.52 -37.76
N HIS A 772 -32.65 36.68 -37.20
CA HIS A 772 -32.08 37.96 -36.80
C HIS A 772 -31.22 38.62 -37.89
N GLY A 773 -31.36 38.17 -39.15
CA GLY A 773 -30.87 38.89 -40.33
C GLY A 773 -29.57 38.37 -40.96
N CYS A 774 -29.00 37.28 -40.43
CA CYS A 774 -27.86 36.58 -41.00
C CYS A 774 -28.31 35.67 -42.18
N THR A 775 -28.81 36.28 -43.26
CA THR A 775 -29.36 35.53 -44.40
C THR A 775 -28.25 34.98 -45.30
N TYR A 776 -28.48 33.79 -45.88
CA TYR A 776 -27.60 33.12 -46.85
C TYR A 776 -26.99 34.09 -47.87
N GLU A 777 -27.81 34.92 -48.52
CA GLU A 777 -27.41 35.85 -49.59
C GLU A 777 -26.40 36.95 -49.16
N LYS A 778 -26.33 37.26 -47.85
CA LYS A 778 -25.36 38.22 -47.29
C LYS A 778 -24.07 37.54 -46.85
N VAL A 779 -24.14 36.27 -46.47
CA VAL A 779 -23.02 35.48 -45.99
C VAL A 779 -22.23 34.84 -47.16
N ASP A 780 -22.94 34.42 -48.21
CA ASP A 780 -22.40 33.79 -49.42
C ASP A 780 -21.79 34.82 -50.39
N GLN A 781 -20.68 35.45 -49.97
CA GLN A 781 -19.93 36.42 -50.76
C GLN A 781 -18.41 36.12 -50.71
N PRO A 782 -17.78 35.69 -51.83
CA PRO A 782 -18.37 35.51 -53.16
C PRO A 782 -19.38 34.34 -53.25
N LYS A 783 -20.34 34.42 -54.17
CA LYS A 783 -21.43 33.44 -54.28
C LYS A 783 -20.90 32.01 -54.50
N GLY A 784 -21.42 31.07 -53.74
CA GLY A 784 -21.09 29.64 -53.76
C GLY A 784 -20.12 29.19 -52.67
N THR A 785 -19.37 30.09 -52.02
CA THR A 785 -18.36 29.69 -51.03
C THR A 785 -18.94 29.22 -49.71
N PHE A 786 -20.08 29.78 -49.25
CA PHE A 786 -20.68 29.41 -47.97
C PHE A 786 -21.17 27.96 -47.98
N LEU A 787 -21.91 27.58 -49.03
CA LEU A 787 -22.44 26.23 -49.18
C LEU A 787 -21.33 25.20 -49.38
N PHE A 788 -20.29 25.55 -50.15
CA PHE A 788 -19.10 24.73 -50.33
C PHE A 788 -18.38 24.45 -48.99
N THR A 789 -18.12 25.49 -48.18
CA THR A 789 -17.48 25.34 -46.87
C THR A 789 -18.29 24.46 -45.92
N ILE A 790 -19.62 24.60 -45.89
CA ILE A 790 -20.48 23.78 -45.01
C ILE A 790 -20.51 22.32 -45.46
N ILE A 791 -20.47 22.04 -46.77
CA ILE A 791 -20.45 20.65 -47.25
C ILE A 791 -19.06 20.02 -47.04
N GLN A 792 -17.99 20.79 -47.22
CA GLN A 792 -16.61 20.34 -47.02
C GLN A 792 -16.18 20.27 -45.53
N HIS A 793 -16.83 20.98 -44.61
CA HIS A 793 -16.38 21.05 -43.20
C HIS A 793 -17.48 21.04 -42.14
N GLY A 794 -18.74 21.28 -42.50
CA GLY A 794 -19.87 21.40 -41.57
C GLY A 794 -20.54 20.09 -41.16
N ASP A 795 -21.46 20.20 -40.20
CA ASP A 795 -22.30 19.08 -39.78
C ASP A 795 -23.34 18.71 -40.85
N ARG A 796 -23.63 17.41 -40.95
CA ARG A 796 -24.56 16.85 -41.94
C ARG A 796 -25.98 17.42 -41.79
N LYS A 797 -26.45 17.71 -40.56
CA LYS A 797 -27.80 18.28 -40.36
C LYS A 797 -27.84 19.73 -40.79
N ALA A 798 -26.82 20.52 -40.46
CA ALA A 798 -26.69 21.91 -40.91
C ALA A 798 -26.61 22.00 -42.44
N ALA A 799 -25.81 21.15 -43.10
CA ALA A 799 -25.72 21.08 -44.55
C ALA A 799 -27.08 20.76 -45.20
N MET A 800 -27.76 19.70 -44.74
CA MET A 800 -29.08 19.31 -45.25
C MET A 800 -30.16 20.37 -44.99
N PHE A 801 -30.11 21.06 -43.86
CA PHE A 801 -31.01 22.16 -43.54
C PHE A 801 -30.91 23.29 -44.59
N PHE A 802 -29.69 23.73 -44.92
CA PHE A 802 -29.48 24.77 -45.94
C PHE A 802 -29.83 24.30 -47.36
N ILE A 803 -29.53 23.04 -47.72
CA ILE A 803 -29.93 22.46 -49.01
C ILE A 803 -31.46 22.46 -49.16
N ASN A 804 -32.18 21.98 -48.14
CA ASN A 804 -33.65 21.95 -48.14
C ASN A 804 -34.26 23.36 -48.18
N HIS A 805 -33.67 24.32 -47.46
CA HIS A 805 -34.11 25.72 -47.49
C HIS A 805 -33.84 26.38 -48.85
N TRP A 806 -32.71 26.08 -49.49
CA TRP A 806 -32.34 26.58 -50.81
C TRP A 806 -33.27 26.02 -51.91
N LEU A 807 -33.51 24.71 -51.92
CA LEU A 807 -34.42 24.04 -52.86
C LEU A 807 -35.86 24.59 -52.78
N LYS A 808 -36.34 24.90 -51.57
CA LYS A 808 -37.67 25.54 -51.38
C LYS A 808 -37.75 26.96 -51.94
N LYS A 809 -36.63 27.70 -51.99
CA LYS A 809 -36.61 29.11 -52.41
C LYS A 809 -36.33 29.28 -53.91
N ASN A 810 -35.51 28.40 -54.50
CA ASN A 810 -35.11 28.45 -55.90
C ASN A 810 -35.46 27.13 -56.62
N PRO A 811 -36.69 26.97 -57.14
CA PRO A 811 -37.13 25.73 -57.79
C PRO A 811 -36.55 25.51 -59.20
N ASN A 812 -35.70 26.42 -59.70
CA ASN A 812 -35.23 26.40 -61.09
C ASN A 812 -33.76 25.98 -61.17
N ILE A 813 -33.56 24.69 -61.48
CA ILE A 813 -32.27 23.97 -61.51
C ILE A 813 -31.24 24.61 -62.48
N ASN A 814 -31.66 25.44 -63.42
CA ASN A 814 -30.77 25.94 -64.48
C ASN A 814 -29.75 27.01 -64.03
N GLU A 815 -29.90 27.63 -62.85
CA GLU A 815 -28.86 28.49 -62.27
C GLU A 815 -27.71 27.69 -61.60
N ILE A 816 -27.78 26.36 -61.58
CA ILE A 816 -26.81 25.43 -60.96
C ILE A 816 -25.56 25.22 -61.84
N HIS A 817 -24.94 26.31 -62.32
CA HIS A 817 -23.66 26.21 -63.05
C HIS A 817 -22.43 25.96 -62.14
N TYR A 818 -22.63 25.91 -60.81
CA TYR A 818 -21.56 25.72 -59.82
C TYR A 818 -21.69 24.46 -58.95
N CYS A 819 -22.78 23.68 -59.01
CA CYS A 819 -23.02 22.62 -58.03
C CYS A 819 -22.69 21.18 -58.48
N ALA A 820 -22.06 20.94 -59.63
CA ALA A 820 -21.58 19.59 -59.98
C ALA A 820 -20.59 19.08 -58.90
N THR A 821 -19.57 19.87 -58.58
CA THR A 821 -18.60 19.60 -57.52
C THR A 821 -19.25 19.49 -56.13
N ILE A 822 -20.36 20.19 -55.89
CA ILE A 822 -21.11 20.16 -54.63
C ILE A 822 -21.92 18.86 -54.51
N LEU A 823 -22.54 18.40 -55.59
CA LEU A 823 -23.23 17.11 -55.65
C LEU A 823 -22.23 15.96 -55.51
N ASP A 824 -21.09 16.03 -56.19
CA ASP A 824 -20.01 15.06 -56.04
C ASP A 824 -19.49 15.01 -54.58
N LEU A 825 -19.19 16.16 -53.96
CA LEU A 825 -18.80 16.24 -52.53
C LEU A 825 -19.88 15.72 -51.56
N LEU A 826 -21.15 15.93 -51.89
CA LEU A 826 -22.28 15.38 -51.13
C LEU A 826 -22.34 13.86 -51.20
N PHE A 827 -21.95 13.24 -52.34
CA PHE A 827 -21.86 11.78 -52.47
C PHE A 827 -20.55 11.21 -51.89
N ASP A 828 -19.42 11.90 -52.04
CA ASP A 828 -18.09 11.39 -51.64
C ASP A 828 -17.88 11.40 -50.10
N ARG A 829 -18.51 12.35 -49.39
CA ARG A 829 -18.62 12.32 -47.92
C ARG A 829 -19.77 11.45 -47.41
N ALA A 830 -20.72 11.11 -48.27
CA ALA A 830 -21.86 10.29 -47.91
C ALA A 830 -21.51 8.79 -47.94
N ASN A 831 -20.98 8.30 -46.82
CA ASN A 831 -21.32 6.96 -46.35
C ASN A 831 -22.81 6.93 -45.93
N MET A 832 -23.71 7.21 -46.88
CA MET A 832 -25.15 7.19 -46.67
C MET A 832 -25.65 5.75 -46.71
N GLN A 833 -26.02 5.24 -45.54
CA GLN A 833 -27.01 4.16 -45.49
C GLN A 833 -28.29 4.66 -46.18
N HIS A 834 -28.80 3.86 -47.11
CA HIS A 834 -29.74 4.24 -48.18
C HIS A 834 -31.17 4.68 -47.75
N HIS A 835 -31.43 4.96 -46.47
CA HIS A 835 -32.79 5.03 -45.93
C HIS A 835 -33.34 6.42 -45.55
N ASP A 836 -32.52 7.46 -45.39
CA ASP A 836 -32.98 8.76 -44.83
C ASP A 836 -32.96 9.94 -45.83
N ILE A 837 -33.10 9.68 -47.13
CA ILE A 837 -33.38 10.72 -48.14
C ILE A 837 -34.55 10.27 -49.01
N ASP A 838 -35.48 11.19 -49.27
CA ASP A 838 -36.65 10.96 -50.13
C ASP A 838 -36.21 10.82 -51.60
N THR A 839 -35.90 9.57 -51.97
CA THR A 839 -35.11 9.26 -53.17
C THR A 839 -35.77 9.63 -54.49
N GLU A 840 -37.10 9.77 -54.56
CA GLU A 840 -37.78 10.17 -55.81
C GLU A 840 -37.45 11.61 -56.20
N HIS A 841 -37.49 12.56 -55.26
CA HIS A 841 -37.31 13.98 -55.58
C HIS A 841 -35.87 14.29 -56.03
N LEU A 842 -34.88 13.72 -55.32
CA LEU A 842 -33.46 13.88 -55.67
C LEU A 842 -33.09 13.14 -56.97
N ARG A 843 -33.76 12.03 -57.27
CA ARG A 843 -33.58 11.29 -58.54
C ARG A 843 -34.17 12.01 -59.73
N ASP A 844 -35.38 12.57 -59.61
CA ASP A 844 -36.01 13.41 -60.65
C ASP A 844 -35.16 14.66 -60.96
N LEU A 845 -34.55 15.27 -59.93
CA LEU A 845 -33.54 16.32 -60.06
C LEU A 845 -32.30 15.86 -60.86
N LEU A 846 -31.77 14.67 -60.57
CA LEU A 846 -30.58 14.11 -61.23
C LEU A 846 -30.84 13.67 -62.67
N GLU A 847 -31.97 13.01 -62.95
CA GLU A 847 -32.34 12.56 -64.30
C GLU A 847 -32.58 13.76 -65.24
N LYS A 848 -33.08 14.90 -64.72
CA LYS A 848 -33.18 16.17 -65.47
C LYS A 848 -31.83 16.86 -65.69
N GLY A 849 -30.90 16.77 -64.74
CA GLY A 849 -29.56 17.35 -64.86
C GLY A 849 -28.60 16.56 -65.77
N ALA A 850 -28.68 15.23 -65.76
CA ALA A 850 -27.75 14.35 -66.46
C ALA A 850 -27.76 14.52 -68.00
N HIS A 851 -28.88 14.95 -68.57
CA HIS A 851 -29.02 15.15 -70.02
C HIS A 851 -28.19 16.33 -70.60
N LEU A 852 -27.64 17.21 -69.77
CA LEU A 852 -26.88 18.39 -70.21
C LEU A 852 -25.36 18.19 -70.27
N PHE A 853 -24.82 17.09 -69.73
CA PHE A 853 -23.38 16.86 -69.65
C PHE A 853 -22.79 16.25 -70.93
N SER A 854 -22.52 17.10 -71.92
CA SER A 854 -21.45 16.82 -72.87
C SER A 854 -20.63 18.07 -73.23
N SER A 855 -19.30 17.92 -73.12
CA SER A 855 -18.23 18.88 -73.42
C SER A 855 -17.88 19.97 -72.37
N ARG A 856 -16.57 20.03 -72.08
CA ARG A 856 -15.78 21.11 -71.41
C ARG A 856 -15.86 21.26 -69.89
N LEU A 857 -14.92 20.58 -69.23
CA LEU A 857 -14.31 21.01 -67.95
C LEU A 857 -13.18 22.03 -68.22
N PRO A 858 -13.12 23.14 -67.46
CA PRO A 858 -11.90 23.87 -67.16
C PRO A 858 -11.46 23.62 -65.70
N THR A 859 -10.22 23.21 -65.50
CA THR A 859 -9.55 23.14 -64.19
C THR A 859 -8.99 24.51 -63.79
N PHE A 860 -8.96 24.86 -62.50
CA PHE A 860 -7.96 25.76 -61.84
C PHE A 860 -8.18 25.81 -60.29
N PRO A 861 -7.24 26.36 -59.47
CA PRO A 861 -6.82 25.64 -58.25
C PRO A 861 -6.84 26.47 -56.94
N CYS A 862 -6.86 25.77 -55.79
CA CYS A 862 -5.90 25.99 -54.70
C CYS A 862 -6.03 24.90 -53.60
N PRO A 863 -4.94 24.33 -53.06
CA PRO A 863 -5.01 23.44 -51.90
C PRO A 863 -4.94 24.25 -50.59
N LEU A 864 -5.79 23.89 -49.61
CA LEU A 864 -5.53 24.27 -48.22
C LEU A 864 -4.63 23.21 -47.56
N ILE A 865 -3.57 23.70 -46.93
CA ILE A 865 -2.49 22.91 -46.33
C ILE A 865 -3.05 22.02 -45.22
N ASN A 866 -2.81 20.71 -45.33
CA ASN A 866 -3.20 19.72 -44.34
C ASN A 866 -1.98 19.00 -43.73
N ASP A 867 -0.81 19.64 -43.80
CA ASP A 867 0.47 19.15 -43.26
C ASP A 867 1.06 20.17 -42.28
N TYR A 868 0.84 19.92 -40.98
CA TYR A 868 1.73 20.36 -39.92
C TYR A 868 1.85 19.24 -38.87
N GLN A 869 2.89 18.42 -39.02
CA GLN A 869 3.26 17.46 -37.97
C GLN A 869 3.90 18.18 -36.78
N PRO A 870 3.52 17.87 -35.53
CA PRO A 870 4.24 18.35 -34.35
C PRO A 870 5.44 17.43 -34.04
N SER A 871 6.66 17.81 -34.45
CA SER A 871 7.90 17.12 -34.07
C SER A 871 8.83 17.95 -33.17
N ALA A 872 8.45 18.02 -31.90
CA ALA A 872 9.30 18.10 -30.70
C ALA A 872 10.47 19.14 -30.62
N LYS A 873 10.37 20.03 -29.61
CA LYS A 873 11.08 19.83 -28.32
C LYS A 873 10.51 20.71 -27.17
N ARG A 874 10.60 20.16 -25.95
CA ARG A 874 10.14 20.66 -24.62
C ARG A 874 10.71 22.06 -24.31
N THR A 875 10.12 22.93 -23.47
CA THR A 875 9.48 22.79 -22.12
C THR A 875 8.50 23.98 -21.86
N THR A 876 7.49 24.00 -20.97
CA THR A 876 6.91 23.02 -20.01
C THR A 876 5.48 23.43 -19.56
N ASN A 877 4.68 22.44 -19.13
CA ASN A 877 3.57 22.46 -18.15
C ASN A 877 2.75 23.74 -17.88
N MET A 878 1.52 23.79 -18.41
CA MET A 878 0.33 24.03 -17.58
C MET A 878 -0.85 23.14 -18.00
N ILE A 879 -1.48 22.53 -16.99
CA ILE A 879 -2.86 22.00 -16.91
C ILE A 879 -3.38 21.11 -18.06
N LYS A 880 -3.65 19.84 -17.73
CA LYS A 880 -4.52 18.96 -18.53
C LYS A 880 -5.98 19.35 -18.33
N SER A 881 -6.77 19.37 -19.41
CA SER A 881 -8.18 18.97 -19.36
C SER A 881 -8.49 18.03 -20.54
N PRO A 882 -9.49 17.14 -20.42
CA PRO A 882 -9.83 16.19 -21.47
C PRO A 882 -10.90 16.76 -22.41
N LEU A 883 -10.76 16.55 -23.72
CA LEU A 883 -11.84 16.39 -24.71
C LEU A 883 -11.23 16.45 -26.13
N THR A 884 -11.16 15.31 -26.82
CA THR A 884 -11.51 15.12 -28.25
C THR A 884 -11.06 13.73 -28.73
N ASP A 885 -11.91 12.74 -28.46
CA ASP A 885 -12.05 11.55 -29.32
C ASP A 885 -13.55 11.41 -29.63
N ASN A 886 -13.97 11.94 -30.81
CA ASN A 886 -15.19 11.64 -31.61
C ASN A 886 -15.50 12.72 -32.70
#